data_AF-A0A2S2NQW0-F1
#
_entry.id   AF-A0A2S2NQW0-F1
#
_cell.length_a   1.000
_cell.length_b   1.000
_cell.length_c   1.000
_cell.angle_alpha   90.00
_cell.angle_beta   90.00
_cell.angle_gamma   90.00
#
_symmetry.space_group_name_H-M   'P 1'
#
loop_
_entity.id
_entity.type
_entity.pdbx_description
1 polymer ?
#
loop_
_entity_poly.entity_id
_entity_poly.type
_entity_poly.pdbx_seq_one_letter_code
_entity_poly.pdbx_strand_id
1 'polypeptide(L)'
;MGRPRSHHHHHHHHHQQADAPPGPSSLFLFSTDNPVRRYTRFIIEWPPFEYAVLLTIIANCVVLALEEHLPRGDKTVLAKTLEATELVFLAIFCVEATLKILALGFLLHSGSYLRNIWNIMDFFVVVTGCITQIPSAANMDLRTLRAIRVLRPLKLVSGIPSLQVVLKSIIKAMAPLLQIGLLVLFAIIIFAIIGLEFYSGALHKTCYKLDNLIAMEIEGQNPAPCNSDSDSNESTKPYNAYFCDNTTSTCIENWEGPNYGITSFDNIGLAMLTVFQCITMEGWTTILYWMNDAYGVLFNWIYFVPLIILGSFFMLNLVLGVLSGEFAKEREKVENRQTFLKLRRQQQLERELNGYVDWICKAEEVILAEERTTDEERRHIIEARRRADIKRKKLKTLGKSKSTESEEECEEEEADEGFPRTPTFKDRMRKKGVCASMWRAEKRFRFWIRRMVKAQWFYWFVIVLVFFNTVFVAIEHHKQPEYITNFVFYSEYVFLMLFMAEMFIKMYALGIRIYFDSAFNRFDCVVIMGSIFEVVWSAVKGGSFGLSVLRALRLLRIFKVTKYWSSLRNLVISLLNSMRSIISLLFLLFLFILIFALLGMQLFGGQFNFEEGTPPTNFNTFPIALLTVFQILTGEDWNEVMYQGIRSQAQTQGGGMIYALYFIILVLFGNYTLLNVFLAIAVDNLANAQELTAAEEEQEEEDKEKQQQELEKEMEALQMSTDPSKMEMIPTSPSQNSRHHRKHHSDEPDSKVEEEEEDEGPKPMLPYSSMFLLSPTNGIRRAAHWIVNLRYFDFFIMLIIILSSVALAAEDPINDDSDWNNYLDVVDNVFTVIFAIEMILKIIDLGVILHPGSYLREFWNIMDAVVVICAFASFIFQKGGGSVGTNLSTIKSLRVLRVLRPLKTIKRVPKLKAVFDCVVNSLKNVINILIVYILFHFIFAVIAVQLFHGKFFYCNDSSKSINDTCQGYYFKYEAGDTEDVNSQKFIPTSERRKWDKQDFYYDNVAVAMLTLFAVQTGEGWPQVLQNSIAATEEDHGPIPNYHIERSLFYIIYFIVFPFFFVNIFVALIIITFQEQGEAELQDGEIDKNQKSCIDFTIQARPLERYMPKDRNSMKYKIWRLVVSTPFEYFIMILIVLNTLLLMMKFYQQKKSYKTALHYMNMVFTGMFTIECVLKILAFGVRVREHVPNSSNHSINIIDIV
;
A
#
# COMPACT_ATOMS: atom_id res chain seq x y z
N MET A 1 -19.98 50.00 -26.11
CA MET A 1 -21.45 50.16 -26.00
C MET A 1 -22.11 48.81 -26.21
N GLY A 2 -23.31 48.58 -25.67
CA GLY A 2 -24.03 47.30 -25.77
C GLY A 2 -23.59 46.26 -24.73
N ARG A 3 -24.41 46.08 -23.67
CA ARG A 3 -24.37 44.86 -22.84
C ARG A 3 -25.17 43.77 -23.56
N PRO A 4 -24.60 42.59 -23.87
CA PRO A 4 -25.41 41.39 -24.03
C PRO A 4 -25.68 40.79 -22.65
N ARG A 5 -26.94 40.43 -22.36
CA ARG A 5 -27.28 39.65 -21.16
C ARG A 5 -26.79 38.22 -21.38
N SER A 6 -25.78 37.79 -20.63
CA SER A 6 -25.40 36.38 -20.52
C SER A 6 -26.44 35.63 -19.68
N HIS A 7 -27.51 35.15 -20.31
CA HIS A 7 -28.32 34.10 -19.70
C HIS A 7 -27.47 32.83 -19.63
N HIS A 8 -27.10 32.40 -18.42
CA HIS A 8 -26.64 31.04 -18.21
C HIS A 8 -27.80 30.10 -18.53
N HIS A 9 -27.76 29.47 -19.70
CA HIS A 9 -28.48 28.23 -19.91
C HIS A 9 -27.81 27.15 -19.06
N HIS A 10 -28.36 26.91 -17.87
CA HIS A 10 -28.26 25.59 -17.27
C HIS A 10 -28.93 24.61 -18.23
N HIS A 11 -28.12 23.82 -18.94
CA HIS A 11 -28.58 22.57 -19.53
C HIS A 11 -28.91 21.61 -18.39
N HIS A 12 -30.11 21.76 -17.81
CA HIS A 12 -30.78 20.60 -17.25
C HIS A 12 -30.98 19.60 -18.38
N HIS A 13 -30.31 18.45 -18.29
CA HIS A 13 -30.74 17.26 -19.00
C HIS A 13 -32.09 16.81 -18.41
N HIS A 14 -33.16 17.51 -18.77
CA HIS A 14 -34.46 16.86 -18.84
C HIS A 14 -34.31 15.78 -19.92
N HIS A 15 -34.25 14.53 -19.49
CA HIS A 15 -34.67 13.44 -20.37
C HIS A 15 -36.10 13.77 -20.81
N GLN A 16 -36.28 14.13 -22.09
CA GLN A 16 -37.54 13.95 -22.77
C GLN A 16 -37.81 12.45 -22.78
N GLN A 17 -38.51 11.99 -21.74
CA GLN A 17 -39.02 10.64 -21.66
C GLN A 17 -40.18 10.59 -22.64
N ALA A 18 -39.89 10.11 -23.85
CA ALA A 18 -40.93 9.84 -24.85
C ALA A 18 -42.02 8.97 -24.22
N ASP A 19 -43.27 9.22 -24.60
CA ASP A 19 -44.44 8.53 -24.04
C ASP A 19 -44.27 7.01 -24.09
N ALA A 20 -43.99 6.41 -22.93
CA ALA A 20 -44.02 4.97 -22.79
C ALA A 20 -45.46 4.50 -22.95
N PRO A 21 -45.73 3.38 -23.67
CA PRO A 21 -47.08 2.84 -23.79
C PRO A 21 -47.67 2.59 -22.40
N PRO A 22 -49.00 2.74 -22.21
CA PRO A 22 -49.63 2.70 -20.90
C PRO A 22 -49.29 1.40 -20.18
N GLY A 23 -48.44 1.51 -19.15
CA GLY A 23 -47.98 0.37 -18.37
C GLY A 23 -49.15 -0.29 -17.64
N PRO A 24 -49.09 -1.62 -17.42
CA PRO A 24 -50.19 -2.35 -16.78
C PRO A 24 -50.53 -1.79 -15.39
N SER A 25 -51.77 -2.04 -14.96
CA SER A 25 -52.27 -1.64 -13.65
C SER A 25 -51.42 -2.25 -12.52
N SER A 26 -51.03 -1.44 -11.53
CA SER A 26 -50.31 -1.98 -10.36
C SER A 26 -51.26 -2.85 -9.55
N LEU A 27 -50.79 -4.05 -9.16
CA LEU A 27 -51.57 -5.10 -8.51
C LEU A 27 -52.87 -5.49 -9.26
N PHE A 28 -52.94 -5.26 -10.58
CA PHE A 28 -54.12 -5.36 -11.43
C PHE A 28 -55.32 -4.44 -11.08
N LEU A 29 -55.40 -3.89 -9.86
CA LEU A 29 -56.46 -2.97 -9.42
C LEU A 29 -56.23 -1.50 -9.83
N PHE A 30 -54.98 -1.02 -9.88
CA PHE A 30 -54.69 0.42 -9.95
C PHE A 30 -54.18 0.84 -11.34
N SER A 31 -55.09 1.33 -12.19
CA SER A 31 -54.74 2.03 -13.44
C SER A 31 -53.85 3.27 -13.18
N THR A 32 -53.16 3.75 -14.21
CA THR A 32 -52.33 4.97 -14.16
C THR A 32 -53.08 6.20 -13.68
N ASP A 33 -54.38 6.29 -14.00
CA ASP A 33 -55.23 7.43 -13.65
C ASP A 33 -55.88 7.32 -12.27
N ASN A 34 -55.68 6.21 -11.56
CA ASN A 34 -56.28 6.03 -10.23
C ASN A 34 -55.62 7.01 -9.23
N PRO A 35 -56.40 7.84 -8.50
CA PRO A 35 -55.84 8.85 -7.60
C PRO A 35 -54.89 8.26 -6.55
N VAL A 36 -55.16 7.05 -6.05
CA VAL A 36 -54.29 6.37 -5.07
C VAL A 36 -52.89 6.16 -5.64
N ARG A 37 -52.78 5.63 -6.86
CA ARG A 37 -51.49 5.39 -7.53
C ARG A 37 -50.76 6.69 -7.86
N ARG A 38 -51.51 7.74 -8.22
CA ARG A 38 -50.97 9.07 -8.53
C ARG A 38 -50.39 9.75 -7.29
N TYR A 39 -51.10 9.73 -6.15
CA TYR A 39 -50.61 10.30 -4.90
C TYR A 39 -49.44 9.50 -4.30
N THR A 40 -49.48 8.16 -4.31
CA THR A 40 -48.34 7.36 -3.82
C THR A 40 -47.09 7.56 -4.66
N ARG A 41 -47.22 7.66 -5.99
CA ARG A 41 -46.11 8.00 -6.88
C ARG A 41 -45.52 9.38 -6.59
N PHE A 42 -46.36 10.40 -6.40
CA PHE A 42 -45.93 11.75 -6.01
C PHE A 42 -45.15 11.75 -4.67
N ILE A 43 -45.60 10.98 -3.67
CA ILE A 43 -44.90 10.88 -2.37
C ILE A 43 -43.51 10.25 -2.52
N ILE A 44 -43.37 9.21 -3.36
CA ILE A 44 -42.08 8.53 -3.56
C ILE A 44 -41.10 9.37 -4.37
N GLU A 45 -41.58 10.12 -5.37
CA GLU A 45 -40.76 11.02 -6.18
C GLU A 45 -40.42 12.34 -5.45
N TRP A 46 -40.86 12.53 -4.19
CA TRP A 46 -40.64 13.75 -3.42
C TRP A 46 -39.30 13.70 -2.64
N PRO A 47 -38.33 14.58 -2.92
CA PRO A 47 -37.00 14.48 -2.30
C PRO A 47 -36.97 14.50 -0.75
N PRO A 48 -37.84 15.27 -0.03
CA PRO A 48 -37.93 15.18 1.42
C PRO A 48 -38.30 13.79 1.96
N PHE A 49 -39.06 12.99 1.20
CA PHE A 49 -39.40 11.62 1.60
C PHE A 49 -38.17 10.69 1.53
N GLU A 50 -37.34 10.84 0.48
CA GLU A 50 -36.05 10.15 0.36
C GLU A 50 -35.11 10.48 1.52
N TYR A 51 -34.94 11.77 1.84
CA TYR A 51 -34.13 12.20 2.98
C TYR A 51 -34.69 11.72 4.34
N ALA A 52 -36.02 11.66 4.51
CA ALA A 52 -36.65 11.16 5.72
C ALA A 52 -36.45 9.65 5.90
N VAL A 53 -36.53 8.86 4.82
CA VAL A 53 -36.22 7.43 4.85
C VAL A 53 -34.73 7.20 5.15
N LEU A 54 -33.83 7.94 4.50
CA LEU A 54 -32.39 7.86 4.75
C LEU A 54 -32.03 8.20 6.21
N LEU A 55 -32.59 9.28 6.77
CA LEU A 55 -32.38 9.66 8.17
C LEU A 55 -32.96 8.61 9.13
N THR A 56 -34.06 7.95 8.77
CA THR A 56 -34.66 6.84 9.53
C THR A 56 -33.75 5.60 9.52
N ILE A 57 -33.12 5.28 8.38
CA ILE A 57 -32.13 4.19 8.26
C ILE A 57 -30.92 4.49 9.15
N ILE A 58 -30.38 5.72 9.09
CA ILE A 58 -29.25 6.16 9.93
C ILE A 58 -29.62 6.06 11.41
N ALA A 59 -30.79 6.56 11.81
CA ALA A 59 -31.28 6.47 13.19
C ALA A 59 -31.42 5.01 13.66
N ASN A 60 -31.89 4.09 12.80
CA ASN A 60 -31.95 2.67 13.14
C ASN A 60 -30.56 2.04 13.30
N CYS A 61 -29.58 2.44 12.47
CA CYS A 61 -28.19 1.98 12.60
C CYS A 61 -27.56 2.47 13.92
N VAL A 62 -27.83 3.71 14.33
CA VAL A 62 -27.39 4.25 15.63
C VAL A 62 -28.03 3.49 16.80
N VAL A 63 -29.33 3.17 16.72
CA VAL A 63 -30.02 2.35 17.74
C VAL A 63 -29.41 0.96 17.87
N LEU A 64 -29.05 0.30 16.76
CA LEU A 64 -28.35 -0.99 16.78
C LEU A 64 -26.93 -0.87 17.36
N ALA A 65 -26.22 0.23 17.09
CA ALA A 65 -24.88 0.48 17.65
C ALA A 65 -24.88 0.83 19.14
N LEU A 66 -26.00 1.29 19.70
CA LEU A 66 -26.17 1.56 21.14
C LEU A 66 -26.60 0.32 21.95
N GLU A 67 -26.80 -0.83 21.31
CA GLU A 67 -27.23 -2.08 21.95
C GLU A 67 -26.04 -2.81 22.61
N GLU A 68 -25.91 -2.68 23.93
CA GLU A 68 -24.92 -3.41 24.73
C GLU A 68 -25.38 -4.86 25.03
N HIS A 69 -24.49 -5.82 24.79
CA HIS A 69 -24.77 -7.25 24.97
C HIS A 69 -24.08 -7.80 26.23
N LEU A 70 -24.88 -8.15 27.24
CA LEU A 70 -24.40 -8.72 28.51
C LEU A 70 -24.41 -10.26 28.51
N PRO A 71 -23.56 -10.92 29.33
CA PRO A 71 -23.54 -12.37 29.45
C PRO A 71 -24.86 -12.96 29.96
N ARG A 72 -25.07 -14.25 29.65
CA ARG A 72 -26.22 -15.06 30.10
C ARG A 72 -27.61 -14.49 29.76
N GLY A 73 -27.69 -13.57 28.80
CA GLY A 73 -28.94 -12.98 28.31
C GLY A 73 -29.51 -11.85 29.17
N ASP A 74 -28.71 -11.29 30.09
CA ASP A 74 -29.11 -10.08 30.83
C ASP A 74 -29.17 -8.85 29.89
N LYS A 75 -29.92 -7.82 30.30
CA LYS A 75 -30.19 -6.63 29.50
C LYS A 75 -30.34 -5.38 30.36
N THR A 76 -29.56 -4.36 30.02
CA THR A 76 -29.67 -3.01 30.59
C THR A 76 -31.06 -2.41 30.34
N VAL A 77 -31.42 -1.40 31.14
CA VAL A 77 -32.67 -0.64 30.93
C VAL A 77 -32.68 0.02 29.55
N LEU A 78 -31.52 0.54 29.12
CA LEU A 78 -31.35 1.13 27.80
C LEU A 78 -31.64 0.11 26.69
N ALA A 79 -31.02 -1.09 26.73
CA ALA A 79 -31.26 -2.14 25.74
C ALA A 79 -32.75 -2.51 25.62
N LYS A 80 -33.46 -2.65 26.75
CA LYS A 80 -34.92 -2.91 26.77
C LYS A 80 -35.72 -1.78 26.11
N THR A 81 -35.32 -0.52 26.28
CA THR A 81 -35.97 0.60 25.58
C THR A 81 -35.64 0.65 24.09
N LEU A 82 -34.40 0.31 23.70
CA LEU A 82 -33.98 0.26 22.29
C LEU A 82 -34.76 -0.82 21.52
N GLU A 83 -34.95 -2.02 22.11
CA GLU A 83 -35.77 -3.09 21.52
C GLU A 83 -37.21 -2.63 21.23
N ALA A 84 -37.82 -1.83 22.12
CA ALA A 84 -39.15 -1.28 21.89
C ALA A 84 -39.22 -0.30 20.70
N THR A 85 -38.11 0.43 20.41
CA THR A 85 -38.05 1.31 19.24
C THR A 85 -37.96 0.55 17.91
N GLU A 86 -37.51 -0.71 17.89
CA GLU A 86 -37.40 -1.50 16.66
C GLU A 86 -38.75 -1.69 15.95
N LEU A 87 -39.84 -1.82 16.72
CA LEU A 87 -41.19 -1.93 16.17
C LEU A 87 -41.61 -0.66 15.41
N VAL A 88 -41.16 0.51 15.87
CA VAL A 88 -41.41 1.80 15.19
C VAL A 88 -40.66 1.86 13.86
N PHE A 89 -39.38 1.49 13.84
CA PHE A 89 -38.60 1.42 12.59
C PHE A 89 -39.18 0.42 11.60
N LEU A 90 -39.57 -0.77 12.06
CA LEU A 90 -40.22 -1.79 11.22
C LEU A 90 -41.53 -1.27 10.63
N ALA A 91 -42.37 -0.59 11.42
CA ALA A 91 -43.61 0.02 10.94
C ALA A 91 -43.36 1.07 9.84
N ILE A 92 -42.34 1.93 9.99
CA ILE A 92 -41.98 2.92 8.97
C ILE A 92 -41.52 2.23 7.68
N PHE A 93 -40.69 1.18 7.76
CA PHE A 93 -40.25 0.44 6.57
C PHE A 93 -41.39 -0.37 5.90
N CYS A 94 -42.38 -0.85 6.66
CA CYS A 94 -43.60 -1.44 6.11
C CYS A 94 -44.42 -0.40 5.31
N VAL A 95 -44.55 0.83 5.81
CA VAL A 95 -45.22 1.93 5.10
C VAL A 95 -44.45 2.31 3.83
N GLU A 96 -43.13 2.44 3.91
CA GLU A 96 -42.26 2.69 2.76
C GLU A 96 -42.44 1.62 1.66
N ALA A 97 -42.34 0.33 2.03
CA ALA A 97 -42.47 -0.78 1.10
C ALA A 97 -43.88 -0.87 0.48
N THR A 98 -44.94 -0.66 1.27
CA THR A 98 -46.32 -0.67 0.74
C THR A 98 -46.60 0.51 -0.18
N LEU A 99 -46.11 1.72 0.12
CA LEU A 99 -46.16 2.86 -0.81
C LEU A 99 -45.44 2.52 -2.13
N LYS A 100 -44.20 2.02 -2.07
CA LYS A 100 -43.42 1.61 -3.25
C LYS A 100 -44.15 0.55 -4.08
N ILE A 101 -44.75 -0.46 -3.45
CA ILE A 101 -45.53 -1.53 -4.14
C ILE A 101 -46.82 -0.97 -4.78
N LEU A 102 -47.51 -0.02 -4.15
CA LEU A 102 -48.73 0.58 -4.72
C LEU A 102 -48.43 1.42 -5.97
N ALA A 103 -47.35 2.21 -5.95
CA ALA A 103 -46.95 3.04 -7.09
C ALA A 103 -46.34 2.22 -8.24
N LEU A 104 -45.36 1.36 -7.92
CA LEU A 104 -44.55 0.59 -8.88
C LEU A 104 -45.12 -0.79 -9.21
N GLY A 105 -46.10 -1.32 -8.49
CA GLY A 105 -46.60 -2.69 -8.68
C GLY A 105 -45.59 -3.78 -8.26
N PHE A 106 -46.04 -5.03 -8.18
CA PHE A 106 -45.32 -6.08 -7.46
C PHE A 106 -44.23 -6.80 -8.29
N LEU A 107 -44.59 -7.55 -9.35
CA LEU A 107 -43.67 -8.46 -10.07
C LEU A 107 -43.70 -8.40 -11.62
N LEU A 108 -44.87 -8.18 -12.22
CA LEU A 108 -45.12 -8.62 -13.60
C LEU A 108 -44.51 -7.74 -14.70
N HIS A 109 -44.29 -6.45 -14.49
CA HIS A 109 -43.76 -5.54 -15.52
C HIS A 109 -42.31 -5.15 -15.25
N SER A 110 -41.60 -4.66 -16.28
CA SER A 110 -40.17 -4.32 -16.22
C SER A 110 -39.81 -3.30 -15.14
N GLY A 111 -40.69 -2.34 -14.85
CA GLY A 111 -40.56 -1.36 -13.76
C GLY A 111 -41.12 -1.79 -12.39
N SER A 112 -41.51 -3.07 -12.21
CA SER A 112 -42.08 -3.55 -10.95
C SER A 112 -41.10 -3.48 -9.78
N TYR A 113 -41.64 -3.28 -8.57
CA TYR A 113 -40.90 -3.19 -7.31
C TYR A 113 -39.87 -4.32 -7.16
N LEU A 114 -40.28 -5.59 -7.22
CA LEU A 114 -39.40 -6.75 -7.05
C LEU A 114 -38.52 -7.10 -8.25
N ARG A 115 -38.45 -6.28 -9.31
CA ARG A 115 -37.44 -6.45 -10.38
C ARG A 115 -36.18 -5.62 -10.15
N ASN A 116 -36.22 -4.65 -9.25
CA ASN A 116 -35.04 -3.92 -8.82
C ASN A 116 -34.38 -4.66 -7.64
N ILE A 117 -33.10 -5.01 -7.79
CA ILE A 117 -32.28 -5.73 -6.78
C ILE A 117 -32.31 -5.00 -5.43
N TRP A 118 -32.27 -3.67 -5.43
CA TRP A 118 -32.31 -2.86 -4.20
C TRP A 118 -33.66 -2.96 -3.48
N ASN A 119 -34.77 -2.94 -4.23
CA ASN A 119 -36.11 -3.12 -3.68
C ASN A 119 -36.35 -4.56 -3.18
N ILE A 120 -35.73 -5.57 -3.79
CA ILE A 120 -35.74 -6.96 -3.29
C ILE A 120 -35.08 -7.01 -1.91
N MET A 121 -33.93 -6.35 -1.75
CA MET A 121 -33.23 -6.26 -0.46
C MET A 121 -34.07 -5.52 0.59
N ASP A 122 -34.61 -4.33 0.25
CA ASP A 122 -35.52 -3.58 1.11
C ASP A 122 -36.73 -4.45 1.56
N PHE A 123 -37.31 -5.22 0.64
CA PHE A 123 -38.43 -6.12 0.90
C PHE A 123 -38.06 -7.30 1.80
N PHE A 124 -36.92 -7.94 1.54
CA PHE A 124 -36.41 -9.05 2.36
C PHE A 124 -36.24 -8.63 3.81
N VAL A 125 -35.60 -7.48 4.05
CA VAL A 125 -35.39 -6.89 5.39
C VAL A 125 -36.73 -6.63 6.12
N VAL A 126 -37.75 -6.15 5.40
CA VAL A 126 -39.09 -5.95 5.97
C VAL A 126 -39.78 -7.28 6.28
N VAL A 127 -39.75 -8.24 5.36
CA VAL A 127 -40.39 -9.56 5.54
C VAL A 127 -39.78 -10.32 6.71
N THR A 128 -38.44 -10.38 6.81
CA THR A 128 -37.76 -11.06 7.94
C THR A 128 -38.03 -10.34 9.25
N GLY A 129 -38.07 -9.01 9.25
CA GLY A 129 -38.50 -8.22 10.42
C GLY A 129 -39.91 -8.58 10.88
N CYS A 130 -40.89 -8.68 9.97
CA CYS A 130 -42.24 -9.12 10.32
C CYS A 130 -42.29 -10.57 10.84
N ILE A 131 -41.50 -11.49 10.26
CA ILE A 131 -41.43 -12.89 10.72
C ILE A 131 -40.92 -12.98 12.17
N THR A 132 -39.93 -12.17 12.56
CA THR A 132 -39.42 -12.16 13.95
C THR A 132 -40.44 -11.73 15.01
N GLN A 133 -41.56 -11.11 14.62
CA GLN A 133 -42.63 -10.70 15.52
C GLN A 133 -43.73 -11.77 15.70
N ILE A 134 -43.66 -12.90 15.00
CA ILE A 134 -44.68 -13.98 15.07
C ILE A 134 -44.35 -14.93 16.25
N PRO A 135 -45.18 -15.01 17.32
CA PRO A 135 -44.82 -15.78 18.52
C PRO A 135 -44.75 -17.30 18.31
N SER A 136 -45.45 -17.82 17.29
CA SER A 136 -45.60 -19.27 17.06
C SER A 136 -44.38 -19.97 16.46
N ALA A 137 -43.27 -19.26 16.20
CA ALA A 137 -42.03 -19.82 15.65
C ALA A 137 -41.04 -20.35 16.72
N ALA A 138 -41.52 -20.57 17.95
CA ALA A 138 -40.72 -20.74 19.17
C ALA A 138 -39.76 -21.94 19.24
N ASN A 139 -39.78 -22.87 18.27
CA ASN A 139 -38.81 -23.98 18.17
C ASN A 139 -37.61 -23.69 17.25
N MET A 140 -37.57 -22.51 16.61
CA MET A 140 -36.43 -22.02 15.84
C MET A 140 -35.58 -21.11 16.73
N ASP A 141 -34.25 -21.20 16.65
CA ASP A 141 -33.37 -20.36 17.47
C ASP A 141 -33.47 -18.88 17.06
N LEU A 142 -34.34 -18.14 17.77
CA LEU A 142 -34.73 -16.77 17.45
C LEU A 142 -33.54 -15.80 17.42
N ARG A 143 -32.40 -16.15 18.03
CA ARG A 143 -31.16 -15.37 17.95
C ARG A 143 -30.66 -15.23 16.51
N THR A 144 -30.72 -16.31 15.73
CA THR A 144 -30.29 -16.32 14.31
C THR A 144 -31.19 -15.44 13.44
N LEU A 145 -32.51 -15.48 13.65
CA LEU A 145 -33.46 -14.63 12.94
C LEU A 145 -33.37 -13.16 13.37
N ARG A 146 -33.06 -12.87 14.64
CA ARG A 146 -32.75 -11.51 15.10
C ARG A 146 -31.49 -10.97 14.44
N ALA A 147 -30.44 -11.78 14.26
CA ALA A 147 -29.20 -11.35 13.61
C ALA A 147 -29.45 -10.78 12.19
N ILE A 148 -30.47 -11.24 11.47
CA ILE A 148 -30.86 -10.71 10.14
C ILE A 148 -31.19 -9.20 10.19
N ARG A 149 -31.55 -8.63 11.35
CA ARG A 149 -31.75 -7.17 11.52
C ARG A 149 -30.50 -6.35 11.18
N VAL A 150 -29.31 -6.95 11.20
CA VAL A 150 -28.04 -6.32 10.79
C VAL A 150 -27.94 -5.99 9.31
N LEU A 151 -28.82 -6.55 8.47
CA LEU A 151 -28.87 -6.21 7.05
C LEU A 151 -29.56 -4.85 6.79
N ARG A 152 -30.21 -4.23 7.80
CA ARG A 152 -30.86 -2.91 7.67
C ARG A 152 -29.88 -1.79 7.24
N PRO A 153 -28.65 -1.68 7.76
CA PRO A 153 -27.60 -0.81 7.23
C PRO A 153 -27.38 -0.88 5.71
N LEU A 154 -27.59 -2.03 5.05
CA LEU A 154 -27.44 -2.13 3.59
C LEU A 154 -28.47 -1.27 2.82
N LYS A 155 -29.60 -0.91 3.43
CA LYS A 155 -30.54 0.07 2.85
C LYS A 155 -29.91 1.46 2.65
N LEU A 156 -28.81 1.78 3.33
CA LEU A 156 -28.06 3.00 3.09
C LEU A 156 -27.39 2.99 1.69
N VAL A 157 -27.08 1.80 1.14
CA VAL A 157 -26.62 1.64 -0.24
C VAL A 157 -27.78 1.85 -1.23
N SER A 158 -28.97 1.35 -0.93
CA SER A 158 -30.16 1.60 -1.78
C SER A 158 -30.57 3.08 -1.80
N GLY A 159 -30.31 3.82 -0.71
CA GLY A 159 -30.55 5.27 -0.62
C GLY A 159 -29.46 6.21 -1.15
N ILE A 160 -28.24 5.74 -1.46
CA ILE A 160 -27.13 6.60 -1.92
C ILE A 160 -26.63 6.16 -3.31
N PRO A 161 -26.96 6.90 -4.40
CA PRO A 161 -26.65 6.50 -5.77
C PRO A 161 -25.16 6.28 -6.07
N SER A 162 -24.24 7.03 -5.43
CA SER A 162 -22.79 6.83 -5.62
C SER A 162 -22.33 5.46 -5.12
N LEU A 163 -22.85 4.99 -3.98
CA LEU A 163 -22.50 3.68 -3.43
C LEU A 163 -23.03 2.54 -4.30
N GLN A 164 -24.19 2.70 -4.93
CA GLN A 164 -24.70 1.72 -5.90
C GLN A 164 -23.76 1.55 -7.10
N VAL A 165 -23.15 2.64 -7.59
CA VAL A 165 -22.18 2.59 -8.68
C VAL A 165 -20.90 1.88 -8.23
N VAL A 166 -20.35 2.25 -7.07
CA VAL A 166 -19.12 1.62 -6.54
C VAL A 166 -19.32 0.13 -6.27
N LEU A 167 -20.40 -0.27 -5.59
CA LEU A 167 -20.66 -1.69 -5.31
C LEU A 167 -20.86 -2.49 -6.62
N LYS A 168 -21.53 -1.91 -7.61
CA LYS A 168 -21.72 -2.56 -8.92
C LYS A 168 -20.41 -2.74 -9.68
N SER A 169 -19.43 -1.85 -9.52
CA SER A 169 -18.08 -2.02 -10.06
C SER A 169 -17.34 -3.16 -9.33
N ILE A 170 -17.37 -3.19 -7.99
CA ILE A 170 -16.74 -4.25 -7.18
C ILE A 170 -17.33 -5.64 -7.49
N ILE A 171 -18.66 -5.75 -7.64
CA ILE A 171 -19.29 -7.04 -8.00
C ILE A 171 -18.88 -7.52 -9.39
N LYS A 172 -18.63 -6.60 -10.35
CA LYS A 172 -18.10 -6.97 -11.67
C LYS A 172 -16.67 -7.48 -11.62
N ALA A 173 -15.80 -6.82 -10.84
CA ALA A 173 -14.40 -7.23 -10.65
C ALA A 173 -14.27 -8.63 -9.99
N MET A 174 -15.29 -9.06 -9.25
CA MET A 174 -15.31 -10.36 -8.57
C MET A 174 -15.43 -11.56 -9.53
N ALA A 175 -16.03 -11.37 -10.71
CA ALA A 175 -16.31 -12.46 -11.64
C ALA A 175 -15.04 -13.20 -12.16
N PRO A 176 -13.99 -12.51 -12.67
CA PRO A 176 -12.74 -13.19 -13.05
C PRO A 176 -11.99 -13.77 -11.85
N LEU A 177 -12.08 -13.15 -10.67
CA LEU A 177 -11.48 -13.68 -9.44
C LEU A 177 -12.07 -15.00 -8.97
N LEU A 178 -13.32 -15.32 -9.32
CA LEU A 178 -13.94 -16.60 -8.98
C LEU A 178 -13.11 -17.80 -9.47
N GLN A 179 -12.47 -17.68 -10.65
CA GLN A 179 -11.61 -18.72 -11.21
C GLN A 179 -10.34 -18.91 -10.36
N ILE A 180 -9.79 -17.82 -9.83
CA ILE A 180 -8.63 -17.84 -8.95
C ILE A 180 -9.01 -18.40 -7.58
N GLY A 181 -10.14 -17.98 -7.01
CA GLY A 181 -10.66 -18.53 -5.76
C GLY A 181 -10.90 -20.04 -5.83
N LEU A 182 -11.30 -20.56 -7.00
CA LEU A 182 -11.43 -22.01 -7.23
C LEU A 182 -10.06 -22.70 -7.29
N LEU A 183 -9.03 -22.08 -7.88
CA LEU A 183 -7.65 -22.57 -7.85
C LEU A 183 -7.08 -22.57 -6.41
N VAL A 184 -7.31 -21.52 -5.63
CA VAL A 184 -6.91 -21.41 -4.22
C VAL A 184 -7.59 -22.48 -3.37
N LEU A 185 -8.91 -22.68 -3.55
CA LEU A 185 -9.66 -23.74 -2.86
C LEU A 185 -9.11 -25.13 -3.19
N PHE A 186 -8.76 -25.39 -4.46
CA PHE A 186 -8.13 -26.65 -4.87
C PHE A 186 -6.74 -26.84 -4.24
N ALA A 187 -5.92 -25.79 -4.15
CA ALA A 187 -4.63 -25.83 -3.47
C ALA A 187 -4.78 -26.10 -1.95
N ILE A 188 -5.72 -25.41 -1.27
CA ILE A 188 -6.07 -25.65 0.14
C ILE A 188 -6.44 -27.13 0.34
N ILE A 189 -7.30 -27.68 -0.53
CA ILE A 189 -7.71 -29.09 -0.47
C ILE A 189 -6.52 -30.05 -0.60
N ILE A 190 -5.60 -29.81 -1.55
CA ILE A 190 -4.41 -30.65 -1.73
C ILE A 190 -3.53 -30.63 -0.48
N PHE A 191 -3.17 -29.44 0.02
CA PHE A 191 -2.31 -29.32 1.20
C PHE A 191 -3.00 -29.83 2.47
N ALA A 192 -4.31 -29.67 2.61
CA ALA A 192 -5.08 -30.21 3.73
C ALA A 192 -5.14 -31.74 3.73
N ILE A 193 -5.28 -32.37 2.55
CA ILE A 193 -5.20 -33.84 2.43
C ILE A 193 -3.78 -34.34 2.75
N ILE A 194 -2.73 -33.67 2.27
CA ILE A 194 -1.33 -34.04 2.57
C ILE A 194 -1.05 -33.89 4.08
N GLY A 195 -1.49 -32.79 4.69
CA GLY A 195 -1.35 -32.55 6.14
C GLY A 195 -2.13 -33.56 6.99
N LEU A 196 -3.36 -33.90 6.60
CA LEU A 196 -4.18 -34.97 7.21
C LEU A 196 -3.54 -36.36 7.03
N GLU A 197 -2.77 -36.58 5.96
CA GLU A 197 -2.02 -37.83 5.80
C GLU A 197 -0.79 -37.91 6.71
N PHE A 198 0.01 -36.84 6.82
CA PHE A 198 1.25 -36.83 7.58
C PHE A 198 1.10 -36.52 9.09
N TYR A 199 0.18 -35.63 9.48
CA TYR A 199 0.15 -35.01 10.82
C TYR A 199 -1.10 -35.34 11.65
N SER A 200 -1.99 -36.22 11.19
CA SER A 200 -3.18 -36.66 11.95
C SER A 200 -2.76 -37.35 13.26
N GLY A 201 -3.25 -36.85 14.39
CA GLY A 201 -2.94 -37.34 15.74
C GLY A 201 -1.66 -36.77 16.36
N ALA A 202 -0.89 -35.93 15.66
CA ALA A 202 0.42 -35.49 16.10
C ALA A 202 0.40 -34.59 17.35
N LEU A 203 -0.61 -33.75 17.47
CA LEU A 203 -0.67 -32.64 18.44
C LEU A 203 -1.39 -32.97 19.75
N HIS A 204 -1.63 -34.26 20.05
CA HIS A 204 -2.31 -34.71 21.27
C HIS A 204 -1.38 -35.07 22.44
N LYS A 205 -0.07 -34.91 22.27
CA LYS A 205 0.95 -35.23 23.28
C LYS A 205 1.49 -33.98 23.94
N THR A 206 1.46 -33.89 25.26
CA THR A 206 2.12 -32.82 26.04
C THR A 206 2.70 -33.38 27.34
N CYS A 207 3.43 -32.55 28.09
CA CYS A 207 4.09 -32.95 29.33
C CYS A 207 3.11 -32.92 30.53
N TYR A 208 3.06 -34.02 31.28
CA TYR A 208 2.27 -34.17 32.50
C TYR A 208 3.17 -34.49 33.69
N LYS A 209 2.80 -34.03 34.89
CA LYS A 209 3.61 -34.19 36.11
C LYS A 209 3.73 -35.67 36.50
N LEU A 210 4.92 -36.12 36.88
CA LEU A 210 5.12 -37.50 37.37
C LEU A 210 4.24 -37.82 38.59
N ASP A 211 4.06 -36.84 39.49
CA ASP A 211 3.24 -36.97 40.70
C ASP A 211 1.73 -36.97 40.43
N ASN A 212 1.29 -36.40 39.29
CA ASN A 212 -0.11 -36.34 38.89
C ASN A 212 -0.24 -36.32 37.35
N LEU A 213 -0.48 -37.49 36.77
CA LEU A 213 -0.58 -37.71 35.32
C LEU A 213 -1.82 -37.07 34.65
N ILE A 214 -2.65 -36.34 35.41
CA ILE A 214 -3.77 -35.52 34.91
C ILE A 214 -3.38 -34.04 34.84
N ALA A 215 -2.42 -33.60 35.66
CA ALA A 215 -1.92 -32.23 35.69
C ALA A 215 -0.85 -32.02 34.61
N MET A 216 -1.07 -31.05 33.71
CA MET A 216 -0.07 -30.65 32.72
C MET A 216 1.07 -29.88 33.42
N GLU A 217 2.32 -30.14 33.04
CA GLU A 217 3.47 -29.34 33.47
C GLU A 217 3.80 -28.34 32.36
N ILE A 218 3.84 -27.05 32.71
CA ILE A 218 4.11 -25.98 31.74
C ILE A 218 5.54 -25.49 31.98
N GLU A 219 6.49 -26.18 31.35
CA GLU A 219 7.94 -25.90 31.44
C GLU A 219 8.34 -24.61 30.69
N GLY A 220 7.44 -24.07 29.84
CA GLY A 220 7.63 -22.86 29.03
C GLY A 220 6.61 -21.76 29.31
N GLN A 221 6.29 -20.94 28.30
CA GLN A 221 5.25 -19.91 28.41
C GLN A 221 3.83 -20.46 28.17
N ASN A 222 3.69 -21.46 27.31
CA ASN A 222 2.44 -22.10 26.88
C ASN A 222 2.65 -23.62 26.81
N PRO A 223 1.59 -24.45 26.91
CA PRO A 223 1.69 -25.88 26.68
C PRO A 223 2.12 -26.16 25.23
N ALA A 224 3.16 -26.96 25.06
CA ALA A 224 3.73 -27.34 23.77
C ALA A 224 3.56 -28.85 23.50
N PRO A 225 3.56 -29.28 22.23
CA PRO A 225 3.65 -30.69 21.89
C PRO A 225 4.96 -31.32 22.40
N CYS A 226 4.94 -32.61 22.73
CA CYS A 226 6.15 -33.37 23.08
C CYS A 226 6.29 -34.65 22.26
N ASN A 227 7.53 -35.10 22.10
CA ASN A 227 7.84 -36.41 21.55
C ASN A 227 7.95 -37.46 22.66
N SER A 228 7.25 -38.58 22.50
CA SER A 228 7.14 -39.65 23.50
C SER A 228 8.15 -40.79 23.35
N ASP A 229 9.05 -40.76 22.36
CA ASP A 229 9.97 -41.87 22.06
C ASP A 229 11.19 -41.89 23.00
N SER A 230 10.89 -42.05 24.29
CA SER A 230 11.83 -42.11 25.41
C SER A 230 12.62 -43.43 25.50
N ASP A 231 12.16 -44.49 24.84
CA ASP A 231 12.81 -45.82 24.79
C ASP A 231 14.05 -45.87 23.87
N SER A 232 14.39 -44.76 23.18
CA SER A 232 15.49 -44.73 22.23
C SER A 232 16.78 -44.20 22.86
N ASN A 233 17.90 -44.87 22.61
CA ASN A 233 19.23 -44.43 23.02
C ASN A 233 19.49 -42.98 22.56
N GLU A 234 20.42 -42.28 23.22
CA GLU A 234 20.78 -40.88 22.91
C GLU A 234 21.12 -40.64 21.43
N SER A 235 21.57 -41.68 20.72
CA SER A 235 21.84 -41.74 19.27
C SER A 235 20.62 -41.73 18.34
N THR A 236 19.40 -41.86 18.86
CA THR A 236 18.15 -42.08 18.08
C THR A 236 17.08 -41.02 18.30
N LYS A 237 17.35 -40.01 19.15
CA LYS A 237 16.44 -38.87 19.34
C LYS A 237 16.30 -38.08 18.03
N PRO A 238 15.08 -37.80 17.53
CA PRO A 238 14.88 -36.85 16.43
C PRO A 238 15.50 -35.47 16.77
N TYR A 239 16.28 -34.96 15.82
CA TYR A 239 17.02 -33.71 15.99
C TYR A 239 16.07 -32.51 16.19
N ASN A 240 16.26 -31.78 17.28
CA ASN A 240 15.44 -30.65 17.74
C ASN A 240 13.93 -30.96 17.87
N ALA A 241 13.57 -32.16 18.33
CA ALA A 241 12.23 -32.41 18.89
C ALA A 241 12.16 -32.03 20.37
N TYR A 242 10.97 -31.70 20.87
CA TYR A 242 10.76 -31.34 22.27
C TYR A 242 10.60 -32.58 23.15
N PHE A 243 11.36 -32.64 24.23
CA PHE A 243 11.28 -33.70 25.24
C PHE A 243 11.07 -33.07 26.62
N CYS A 244 10.08 -33.60 27.33
CA CYS A 244 9.78 -33.27 28.73
C CYS A 244 11.00 -33.52 29.65
N ASP A 245 11.11 -32.79 30.75
CA ASP A 245 12.12 -33.10 31.77
C ASP A 245 11.75 -34.39 32.51
N ASN A 246 12.46 -35.48 32.17
CA ASN A 246 12.33 -36.81 32.77
C ASN A 246 12.37 -36.85 34.32
N THR A 247 12.80 -35.78 35.00
CA THR A 247 12.82 -35.70 36.47
C THR A 247 11.53 -35.15 37.08
N THR A 248 10.74 -34.38 36.34
CA THR A 248 9.51 -33.70 36.82
C THR A 248 8.27 -34.10 36.03
N SER A 249 8.39 -34.34 34.73
CA SER A 249 7.28 -34.54 33.81
C SER A 249 7.51 -35.67 32.79
N THR A 250 6.44 -36.13 32.15
CA THR A 250 6.44 -37.21 31.16
C THR A 250 5.47 -36.91 30.02
N CYS A 251 5.81 -37.34 28.82
CA CYS A 251 5.05 -37.05 27.61
C CYS A 251 3.86 -38.02 27.45
N ILE A 252 2.62 -37.52 27.48
CA ILE A 252 1.39 -38.34 27.42
C ILE A 252 0.42 -37.84 26.35
N GLU A 253 -0.16 -38.77 25.60
CA GLU A 253 -1.20 -38.55 24.58
C GLU A 253 -2.61 -38.35 25.22
N ASN A 254 -2.77 -37.29 26.01
CA ASN A 254 -4.01 -36.95 26.72
C ASN A 254 -4.45 -35.49 26.52
N TRP A 255 -3.76 -34.74 25.64
CA TRP A 255 -4.04 -33.33 25.39
C TRP A 255 -5.09 -33.16 24.29
N GLU A 256 -6.03 -32.22 24.46
CA GLU A 256 -7.00 -31.85 23.41
C GLU A 256 -6.30 -31.24 22.18
N GLY A 257 -5.13 -30.64 22.37
CA GLY A 257 -4.29 -30.03 21.34
C GLY A 257 -4.23 -28.49 21.47
N PRO A 258 -3.33 -27.84 20.70
CA PRO A 258 -3.14 -26.41 20.78
C PRO A 258 -4.41 -25.66 20.38
N ASN A 259 -4.57 -24.46 20.95
CA ASN A 259 -5.70 -23.57 20.73
C ASN A 259 -7.05 -24.28 20.90
N TYR A 260 -7.23 -24.99 22.03
CA TYR A 260 -8.44 -25.74 22.38
C TYR A 260 -8.82 -26.80 21.34
N GLY A 261 -7.83 -27.50 20.78
CA GLY A 261 -8.00 -28.51 19.73
C GLY A 261 -8.44 -27.97 18.36
N ILE A 262 -8.45 -26.64 18.15
CA ILE A 262 -8.88 -26.04 16.88
C ILE A 262 -7.77 -26.12 15.83
N THR A 263 -6.51 -25.94 16.23
CA THR A 263 -5.36 -26.05 15.32
C THR A 263 -4.86 -27.48 15.26
N SER A 264 -5.48 -28.30 14.41
CA SER A 264 -5.02 -29.68 14.17
C SER A 264 -5.22 -30.17 12.73
N PHE A 265 -4.68 -31.37 12.46
CA PHE A 265 -4.82 -32.09 11.19
C PHE A 265 -5.64 -33.39 11.35
N ASP A 266 -6.55 -33.42 12.33
CA ASP A 266 -7.24 -34.66 12.73
C ASP A 266 -8.45 -35.03 11.87
N ASN A 267 -9.00 -34.06 11.16
CA ASN A 267 -10.02 -34.25 10.14
C ASN A 267 -9.85 -33.20 9.04
N ILE A 268 -10.46 -33.42 7.88
CA ILE A 268 -10.32 -32.52 6.74
C ILE A 268 -10.80 -31.08 7.04
N GLY A 269 -11.78 -30.88 7.92
CA GLY A 269 -12.28 -29.56 8.28
C GLY A 269 -11.24 -28.73 9.05
N LEU A 270 -10.63 -29.33 10.08
CA LEU A 270 -9.54 -28.73 10.85
C LEU A 270 -8.28 -28.54 9.99
N ALA A 271 -7.94 -29.55 9.17
CA ALA A 271 -6.81 -29.47 8.23
C ALA A 271 -7.00 -28.35 7.18
N MET A 272 -8.21 -28.15 6.65
CA MET A 272 -8.49 -27.01 5.76
C MET A 272 -8.43 -25.67 6.49
N LEU A 273 -8.85 -25.61 7.76
CA LEU A 273 -8.80 -24.38 8.56
C LEU A 273 -7.35 -23.98 8.90
N THR A 274 -6.52 -24.94 9.32
CA THR A 274 -5.09 -24.71 9.61
C THR A 274 -4.29 -24.39 8.35
N VAL A 275 -4.58 -25.04 7.22
CA VAL A 275 -3.98 -24.70 5.91
C VAL A 275 -4.43 -23.32 5.43
N PHE A 276 -5.70 -22.95 5.60
CA PHE A 276 -6.18 -21.60 5.29
C PHE A 276 -5.47 -20.54 6.14
N GLN A 277 -5.34 -20.78 7.45
CA GLN A 277 -4.55 -19.93 8.35
C GLN A 277 -3.10 -19.77 7.89
N CYS A 278 -2.43 -20.88 7.53
CA CYS A 278 -1.07 -20.82 6.99
C CYS A 278 -0.98 -19.99 5.70
N ILE A 279 -1.94 -20.15 4.79
CA ILE A 279 -1.99 -19.42 3.51
C ILE A 279 -2.25 -17.92 3.72
N THR A 280 -2.98 -17.52 4.75
CA THR A 280 -3.10 -16.10 5.13
C THR A 280 -1.83 -15.51 5.75
N MET A 281 -0.74 -16.28 5.86
CA MET A 281 0.54 -15.90 6.46
C MET A 281 0.48 -15.59 7.96
N GLU A 282 -0.57 -16.01 8.65
CA GLU A 282 -0.80 -15.67 10.06
C GLU A 282 -0.63 -16.87 11.00
N GLY A 283 0.19 -16.74 12.05
CA GLY A 283 0.49 -17.81 13.02
C GLY A 283 1.08 -19.11 12.43
N TRP A 284 1.50 -19.10 11.16
CA TRP A 284 1.96 -20.31 10.44
C TRP A 284 3.29 -20.86 10.97
N THR A 285 4.16 -19.98 11.46
CA THR A 285 5.44 -20.33 12.11
C THR A 285 5.19 -21.08 13.41
N THR A 286 4.20 -20.66 14.21
CA THR A 286 3.80 -21.35 15.44
C THR A 286 3.35 -22.79 15.16
N ILE A 287 2.56 -23.00 14.09
CA ILE A 287 2.14 -24.35 13.66
C ILE A 287 3.34 -25.19 13.17
N LEU A 288 4.29 -24.60 12.44
CA LEU A 288 5.55 -25.24 12.06
C LEU A 288 6.38 -25.64 13.29
N TYR A 289 6.48 -24.75 14.30
CA TYR A 289 7.23 -25.03 15.53
C TYR A 289 6.59 -26.15 16.34
N TRP A 290 5.27 -26.15 16.53
CA TRP A 290 4.56 -27.27 17.15
C TRP A 290 4.76 -28.61 16.43
N MET A 291 4.88 -28.62 15.09
CA MET A 291 5.23 -29.83 14.35
C MET A 291 6.71 -30.23 14.52
N ASN A 292 7.62 -29.28 14.68
CA ASN A 292 9.02 -29.55 15.00
C ASN A 292 9.16 -30.11 16.42
N ASP A 293 8.42 -29.59 17.38
CA ASP A 293 8.40 -30.07 18.76
C ASP A 293 7.89 -31.52 18.82
N ALA A 294 6.86 -31.86 18.05
CA ALA A 294 6.30 -33.21 17.96
C ALA A 294 7.18 -34.23 17.20
N TYR A 295 7.74 -33.86 16.03
CA TYR A 295 8.41 -34.82 15.11
C TYR A 295 9.89 -34.52 14.80
N GLY A 296 10.43 -33.39 15.23
CA GLY A 296 11.77 -32.90 14.88
C GLY A 296 11.79 -32.09 13.57
N VAL A 297 12.84 -31.30 13.38
CA VAL A 297 12.90 -30.25 12.34
C VAL A 297 13.16 -30.76 10.91
N LEU A 298 13.64 -32.00 10.73
CA LEU A 298 14.28 -32.47 9.49
C LEU A 298 13.41 -32.38 8.22
N PHE A 299 12.10 -32.65 8.33
CA PHE A 299 11.21 -32.78 7.16
C PHE A 299 10.07 -31.76 7.11
N ASN A 300 9.68 -31.13 8.22
CA ASN A 300 8.48 -30.29 8.26
C ASN A 300 8.56 -29.06 7.34
N TRP A 301 9.75 -28.47 7.19
CA TRP A 301 9.96 -27.35 6.27
C TRP A 301 9.64 -27.71 4.80
N ILE A 302 9.72 -28.99 4.41
CA ILE A 302 9.37 -29.46 3.05
C ILE A 302 7.85 -29.40 2.82
N TYR A 303 7.03 -29.42 3.87
CA TYR A 303 5.59 -29.16 3.77
C TYR A 303 5.29 -27.66 3.87
N PHE A 304 5.75 -27.00 4.93
CA PHE A 304 5.36 -25.61 5.22
C PHE A 304 5.95 -24.58 4.25
N VAL A 305 7.20 -24.73 3.79
CA VAL A 305 7.81 -23.73 2.88
C VAL A 305 7.12 -23.73 1.50
N PRO A 306 6.88 -24.87 0.83
CA PRO A 306 6.08 -24.89 -0.40
C PRO A 306 4.63 -24.45 -0.19
N LEU A 307 4.02 -24.72 0.97
CA LEU A 307 2.68 -24.24 1.32
C LEU A 307 2.62 -22.70 1.31
N ILE A 308 3.58 -22.01 1.94
CA ILE A 308 3.63 -20.54 1.93
C ILE A 308 3.95 -20.00 0.52
N ILE A 309 4.92 -20.59 -0.19
CA ILE A 309 5.33 -20.12 -1.53
C ILE A 309 4.20 -20.28 -2.56
N LEU A 310 3.60 -21.47 -2.65
CA LEU A 310 2.58 -21.79 -3.66
C LEU A 310 1.17 -21.38 -3.23
N GLY A 311 0.85 -21.53 -1.95
CA GLY A 311 -0.46 -21.23 -1.40
C GLY A 311 -0.68 -19.75 -1.12
N SER A 312 0.35 -19.04 -0.66
CA SER A 312 0.26 -17.60 -0.35
C SER A 312 0.89 -16.71 -1.42
N PHE A 313 2.22 -16.66 -1.53
CA PHE A 313 2.91 -15.68 -2.39
C PHE A 313 2.48 -15.78 -3.87
N PHE A 314 2.41 -16.99 -4.42
CA PHE A 314 1.95 -17.19 -5.80
C PHE A 314 0.48 -16.79 -5.99
N MET A 315 -0.40 -17.14 -5.06
CA MET A 315 -1.84 -16.83 -5.16
C MET A 315 -2.12 -15.33 -5.00
N LEU A 316 -1.47 -14.66 -4.05
CA LEU A 316 -1.56 -13.20 -3.87
C LEU A 316 -1.12 -12.47 -5.15
N ASN A 317 0.01 -12.86 -5.73
CA ASN A 317 0.49 -12.29 -6.99
C ASN A 317 -0.47 -12.55 -8.17
N LEU A 318 -1.12 -13.71 -8.21
CA LEU A 318 -2.08 -14.05 -9.27
C LEU A 318 -3.40 -13.27 -9.12
N VAL A 319 -3.88 -13.06 -7.88
CA VAL A 319 -5.01 -12.18 -7.56
C VAL A 319 -4.70 -10.72 -7.92
N LEU A 320 -3.53 -10.22 -7.53
CA LEU A 320 -3.04 -8.88 -7.87
C LEU A 320 -2.93 -8.68 -9.39
N GLY A 321 -2.36 -9.64 -10.11
CA GLY A 321 -2.20 -9.59 -11.56
C GLY A 321 -3.54 -9.52 -12.31
N VAL A 322 -4.52 -10.36 -11.93
CA VAL A 322 -5.85 -10.33 -12.57
C VAL A 322 -6.61 -9.05 -12.23
N LEU A 323 -6.58 -8.59 -10.98
CA LEU A 323 -7.22 -7.31 -10.63
C LEU A 323 -6.56 -6.14 -11.35
N SER A 324 -5.23 -6.06 -11.36
CA SER A 324 -4.48 -5.04 -12.11
C SER A 324 -4.86 -5.04 -13.59
N GLY A 325 -4.99 -6.22 -14.21
CA GLY A 325 -5.43 -6.37 -15.60
C GLY A 325 -6.87 -5.91 -15.84
N GLU A 326 -7.81 -6.18 -14.92
CA GLU A 326 -9.19 -5.69 -15.04
C GLU A 326 -9.33 -4.19 -14.78
N PHE A 327 -8.59 -3.65 -13.80
CA PHE A 327 -8.54 -2.20 -13.56
C PHE A 327 -7.90 -1.45 -14.73
N ALA A 328 -6.84 -1.99 -15.36
CA ALA A 328 -6.25 -1.42 -16.56
C ALA A 328 -7.26 -1.37 -17.74
N LYS A 329 -8.00 -2.46 -17.98
CA LYS A 329 -9.08 -2.48 -18.99
C LYS A 329 -10.19 -1.48 -18.68
N GLU A 330 -10.55 -1.26 -17.41
CA GLU A 330 -11.59 -0.29 -17.06
C GLU A 330 -11.06 1.15 -17.13
N ARG A 331 -9.78 1.40 -16.81
CA ARG A 331 -9.08 2.67 -17.04
C ARG A 331 -9.07 3.04 -18.52
N GLU A 332 -8.67 2.12 -19.41
CA GLU A 332 -8.66 2.34 -20.86
C GLU A 332 -10.05 2.75 -21.38
N LYS A 333 -11.14 2.15 -20.86
CA LYS A 333 -12.53 2.52 -21.17
C LYS A 333 -12.95 3.88 -20.59
N VAL A 334 -12.22 4.45 -19.64
CA VAL A 334 -12.47 5.77 -19.03
C VAL A 334 -11.65 6.86 -19.71
N GLU A 335 -10.40 6.60 -20.07
CA GLU A 335 -9.57 7.49 -20.90
C GLU A 335 -10.19 7.72 -22.28
N ASN A 336 -10.73 6.64 -22.89
CA ASN A 336 -11.50 6.71 -24.13
C ASN A 336 -12.84 7.49 -24.01
N ARG A 337 -13.24 7.96 -22.82
CA ARG A 337 -14.45 8.79 -22.64
C ARG A 337 -14.12 10.27 -22.63
N GLN A 338 -15.07 11.05 -23.17
CA GLN A 338 -15.06 12.53 -23.14
C GLN A 338 -14.90 13.15 -21.74
N THR A 339 -15.04 12.39 -20.66
CA THR A 339 -14.79 12.84 -19.28
C THR A 339 -13.31 13.15 -19.03
N PHE A 340 -12.40 12.34 -19.56
CA PHE A 340 -10.95 12.57 -19.43
C PHE A 340 -10.53 13.86 -20.14
N LEU A 341 -10.95 14.01 -21.40
CA LEU A 341 -10.75 15.23 -22.21
C LEU A 341 -11.35 16.49 -21.55
N LYS A 342 -12.44 16.36 -20.78
CA LYS A 342 -13.01 17.48 -20.01
C LYS A 342 -12.16 17.87 -18.80
N LEU A 343 -11.60 16.88 -18.08
CA LEU A 343 -10.74 17.12 -16.92
C LEU A 343 -9.43 17.81 -17.32
N ARG A 344 -8.71 17.26 -18.31
CA ARG A 344 -7.47 17.86 -18.86
C ARG A 344 -7.71 19.29 -19.34
N ARG A 345 -8.84 19.54 -20.02
CA ARG A 345 -9.24 20.88 -20.47
C ARG A 345 -9.58 21.85 -19.34
N GLN A 346 -10.11 21.37 -18.21
CA GLN A 346 -10.34 22.23 -17.03
C GLN A 346 -9.02 22.63 -16.37
N GLN A 347 -8.11 21.68 -16.14
CA GLN A 347 -6.78 21.97 -15.57
C GLN A 347 -5.98 22.94 -16.45
N GLN A 348 -6.00 22.75 -17.78
CA GLN A 348 -5.30 23.62 -18.71
C GLN A 348 -5.87 25.05 -18.71
N LEU A 349 -7.21 25.19 -18.66
CA LEU A 349 -7.87 26.49 -18.58
C LEU A 349 -7.62 27.20 -17.24
N GLU A 350 -7.40 26.47 -16.15
CA GLU A 350 -6.98 27.01 -14.86
C GLU A 350 -5.51 27.48 -14.88
N ARG A 351 -4.60 26.73 -15.51
CA ARG A 351 -3.21 27.16 -15.76
C ARG A 351 -3.16 28.44 -16.60
N GLU A 352 -3.91 28.48 -17.71
CA GLU A 352 -4.04 29.68 -18.55
C GLU A 352 -4.59 30.88 -17.77
N LEU A 353 -5.67 30.70 -17.01
CA LEU A 353 -6.29 31.75 -16.21
C LEU A 353 -5.30 32.34 -15.18
N ASN A 354 -4.54 31.49 -14.49
CA ASN A 354 -3.50 31.93 -13.56
C ASN A 354 -2.38 32.70 -14.29
N GLY A 355 -1.95 32.26 -15.47
CA GLY A 355 -1.00 32.97 -16.32
C GLY A 355 -1.49 34.37 -16.74
N TYR A 356 -2.77 34.49 -17.14
CA TYR A 356 -3.37 35.78 -17.45
C TYR A 356 -3.47 36.69 -16.22
N VAL A 357 -3.80 36.15 -15.04
CA VAL A 357 -3.81 36.92 -13.78
C VAL A 357 -2.41 37.44 -13.43
N ASP A 358 -1.37 36.62 -13.58
CA ASP A 358 0.02 37.05 -13.35
C ASP A 358 0.48 38.11 -14.37
N TRP A 359 0.07 38.00 -15.64
CA TRP A 359 0.33 39.04 -16.65
C TRP A 359 -0.38 40.36 -16.30
N ILE A 360 -1.63 40.32 -15.82
CA ILE A 360 -2.36 41.49 -15.34
C ILE A 360 -1.66 42.12 -14.14
N CYS A 361 -1.23 41.31 -13.15
CA CYS A 361 -0.47 41.79 -12.00
C CYS A 361 0.90 42.38 -12.38
N LYS A 362 1.62 41.76 -13.33
CA LYS A 362 2.91 42.26 -13.82
C LYS A 362 2.74 43.55 -14.64
N ALA A 363 1.67 43.67 -15.42
CA ALA A 363 1.30 44.91 -16.09
C ALA A 363 0.95 46.02 -15.08
N GLU A 364 0.19 45.72 -14.02
CA GLU A 364 -0.06 46.67 -12.93
C GLU A 364 1.25 47.11 -12.24
N GLU A 365 2.16 46.18 -11.94
CA GLU A 365 3.48 46.48 -11.36
C GLU A 365 4.34 47.37 -12.30
N VAL A 366 4.29 47.16 -13.62
CA VAL A 366 5.00 48.00 -14.61
C VAL A 366 4.34 49.37 -14.77
N ILE A 367 3.01 49.47 -14.83
CA ILE A 367 2.30 50.75 -14.91
C ILE A 367 2.57 51.61 -13.67
N LEU A 368 2.58 50.99 -12.48
CA LEU A 368 2.96 51.64 -11.22
C LEU A 368 4.44 52.01 -11.12
N ALA A 369 5.32 51.37 -11.91
CA ALA A 369 6.71 51.77 -12.07
C ALA A 369 6.87 52.91 -13.10
N GLU A 370 6.08 52.92 -14.17
CA GLU A 370 6.06 53.97 -15.20
C GLU A 370 5.53 55.31 -14.62
N GLU A 371 4.59 55.26 -13.66
CA GLU A 371 4.17 56.41 -12.82
C GLU A 371 5.26 56.94 -11.85
N ARG A 372 6.49 56.39 -11.84
CA ARG A 372 7.62 56.93 -11.04
C ARG A 372 8.43 58.00 -11.77
N THR A 373 8.38 58.03 -13.09
CA THR A 373 9.12 59.02 -13.89
C THR A 373 8.46 60.39 -13.78
N THR A 374 9.27 61.46 -13.77
CA THR A 374 8.74 62.83 -13.75
C THR A 374 7.91 63.11 -15.01
N ASP A 375 6.96 64.05 -14.96
CA ASP A 375 6.09 64.37 -16.11
C ASP A 375 6.85 64.88 -17.36
N GLU A 376 8.16 65.13 -17.25
CA GLU A 376 9.07 65.47 -18.35
C GLU A 376 9.76 64.23 -18.91
N GLU A 377 10.35 63.37 -18.07
CA GLU A 377 10.89 62.06 -18.47
C GLU A 377 9.82 61.18 -19.11
N ARG A 378 8.60 61.17 -18.55
CA ARG A 378 7.45 60.42 -19.08
C ARG A 378 7.10 60.85 -20.50
N ARG A 379 7.17 62.16 -20.80
CA ARG A 379 6.96 62.68 -22.16
C ARG A 379 8.11 62.29 -23.09
N HIS A 380 9.36 62.39 -22.64
CA HIS A 380 10.53 61.93 -23.41
C HIS A 380 10.49 60.43 -23.74
N ILE A 381 10.08 59.57 -22.80
CA ILE A 381 9.98 58.12 -22.99
C ILE A 381 8.78 57.76 -23.89
N ILE A 382 7.64 58.44 -23.75
CA ILE A 382 6.50 58.26 -24.66
C ILE A 382 6.86 58.71 -26.08
N GLU A 383 7.59 59.81 -26.24
CA GLU A 383 8.13 60.22 -27.55
C GLU A 383 9.16 59.23 -28.08
N ALA A 384 10.06 58.70 -27.25
CA ALA A 384 11.02 57.69 -27.65
C ALA A 384 10.33 56.39 -28.10
N ARG A 385 9.29 55.92 -27.38
CA ARG A 385 8.43 54.80 -27.80
C ARG A 385 7.65 55.11 -29.07
N ARG A 386 7.07 56.31 -29.23
CA ARG A 386 6.45 56.73 -30.51
C ARG A 386 7.45 56.71 -31.65
N ARG A 387 8.66 57.24 -31.45
CA ARG A 387 9.74 57.23 -32.46
C ARG A 387 10.23 55.79 -32.75
N ALA A 388 10.25 54.91 -31.75
CA ALA A 388 10.60 53.49 -31.90
C ALA A 388 9.50 52.70 -32.63
N ASP A 389 8.22 52.91 -32.32
CA ASP A 389 7.09 52.29 -33.05
C ASP A 389 6.95 52.86 -34.46
N ILE A 390 7.19 54.16 -34.66
CA ILE A 390 7.29 54.75 -36.00
C ILE A 390 8.49 54.17 -36.77
N LYS A 391 9.65 53.96 -36.13
CA LYS A 391 10.78 53.23 -36.73
C LYS A 391 10.41 51.79 -37.05
N ARG A 392 9.78 51.05 -36.15
CA ARG A 392 9.40 49.63 -36.30
C ARG A 392 8.32 49.44 -37.36
N LYS A 393 7.36 50.37 -37.46
CA LYS A 393 6.39 50.45 -38.56
C LYS A 393 7.08 50.81 -39.88
N LYS A 394 7.92 51.87 -39.92
CA LYS A 394 8.71 52.22 -41.12
C LYS A 394 9.61 51.08 -41.59
N LEU A 395 10.21 50.30 -40.68
CA LEU A 395 11.01 49.11 -41.01
C LEU A 395 10.14 48.00 -41.63
N LYS A 396 8.92 47.78 -41.11
CA LYS A 396 7.93 46.90 -41.73
C LYS A 396 7.39 47.42 -43.08
N THR A 397 7.37 48.73 -43.31
CA THR A 397 6.99 49.33 -44.61
C THR A 397 8.14 49.29 -45.62
N LEU A 398 9.39 49.52 -45.21
CA LEU A 398 10.58 49.41 -46.07
C LEU A 398 10.80 47.98 -46.59
N GLY A 399 10.33 46.97 -45.88
CA GLY A 399 10.31 45.58 -46.33
C GLY A 399 9.18 45.21 -47.29
N LYS A 400 8.35 46.16 -47.76
CA LYS A 400 7.16 45.88 -48.56
C LYS A 400 6.84 46.95 -49.63
N SER A 401 7.61 46.99 -50.71
CA SER A 401 7.23 47.74 -51.93
C SER A 401 7.88 47.25 -53.24
N LYS A 402 7.28 46.22 -53.86
CA LYS A 402 7.16 45.98 -55.31
C LYS A 402 6.18 44.80 -55.46
N SER A 403 5.02 44.85 -56.12
CA SER A 403 4.27 45.83 -56.93
C SER A 403 2.76 45.43 -56.80
N THR A 404 1.70 46.12 -57.28
CA THR A 404 1.49 47.27 -58.18
C THR A 404 0.06 47.81 -57.94
N GLU A 405 -0.19 49.09 -58.26
CA GLU A 405 -1.51 49.71 -58.64
C GLU A 405 -2.73 49.64 -57.67
N SER A 406 -3.57 50.68 -57.56
CA SER A 406 -3.53 52.05 -58.07
C SER A 406 -4.37 53.00 -57.20
N GLU A 407 -4.06 54.29 -57.31
CA GLU A 407 -4.62 55.43 -56.58
C GLU A 407 -6.14 55.62 -56.72
N GLU A 408 -6.78 56.07 -55.63
CA GLU A 408 -7.83 57.11 -55.66
C GLU A 408 -7.68 57.94 -54.37
N GLU A 409 -7.56 59.26 -54.50
CA GLU A 409 -7.53 60.21 -53.38
C GLU A 409 -8.95 60.65 -53.03
N CYS A 410 -9.24 60.81 -51.74
CA CYS A 410 -10.27 61.72 -51.25
C CYS A 410 -9.68 62.60 -50.15
N GLU A 411 -9.84 63.91 -50.31
CA GLU A 411 -9.54 64.94 -49.33
C GLU A 411 -10.64 65.00 -48.24
N GLU A 412 -10.52 65.98 -47.33
CA GLU A 412 -11.58 66.47 -46.42
C GLU A 412 -12.00 65.48 -45.28
N GLU A 413 -12.33 65.90 -44.05
CA GLU A 413 -12.49 67.23 -43.46
C GLU A 413 -12.30 67.11 -41.92
N GLU A 414 -11.72 68.10 -41.23
CA GLU A 414 -11.94 68.27 -39.78
C GLU A 414 -13.09 69.26 -39.58
N ALA A 415 -14.30 68.74 -39.34
CA ALA A 415 -15.49 69.54 -39.00
C ALA A 415 -16.18 69.04 -37.72
N ASP A 416 -16.80 69.99 -37.01
CA ASP A 416 -17.39 69.89 -35.67
C ASP A 416 -18.69 69.06 -35.63
N GLU A 417 -19.10 68.62 -34.43
CA GLU A 417 -20.48 68.64 -33.91
C GLU A 417 -20.63 67.85 -32.58
N GLY A 418 -20.79 68.58 -31.48
CA GLY A 418 -21.90 68.38 -30.54
C GLY A 418 -21.93 67.19 -29.56
N PHE A 419 -21.77 67.48 -28.26
CA PHE A 419 -22.68 67.21 -27.10
C PHE A 419 -21.88 67.22 -25.75
N PRO A 420 -22.48 67.49 -24.58
CA PRO A 420 -22.06 68.63 -23.77
C PRO A 420 -21.14 68.25 -22.60
N ARG A 421 -20.27 69.19 -22.23
CA ARG A 421 -19.47 69.10 -20.99
C ARG A 421 -20.36 69.14 -19.75
N THR A 422 -20.55 67.99 -19.10
CA THR A 422 -20.92 67.93 -17.69
C THR A 422 -19.64 67.97 -16.82
N PRO A 423 -19.60 68.75 -15.72
CA PRO A 423 -18.37 68.93 -14.93
C PRO A 423 -18.16 67.79 -13.94
N THR A 424 -17.67 66.65 -14.42
CA THR A 424 -17.56 65.42 -13.62
C THR A 424 -16.30 65.39 -12.74
N PHE A 425 -16.42 65.98 -11.55
CA PHE A 425 -15.68 65.69 -10.31
C PHE A 425 -14.15 65.95 -10.24
N LYS A 426 -13.42 65.88 -11.35
CA LYS A 426 -11.93 65.85 -11.34
C LYS A 426 -11.28 67.17 -10.89
N ASP A 427 -11.96 68.31 -11.09
CA ASP A 427 -11.46 69.64 -10.69
C ASP A 427 -11.78 70.05 -9.24
N ARG A 428 -12.58 69.28 -8.49
CA ARG A 428 -12.90 69.61 -7.07
C ARG A 428 -12.02 68.94 -6.02
N MET A 429 -11.01 68.15 -6.40
CA MET A 429 -10.06 67.51 -5.46
C MET A 429 -8.66 68.16 -5.44
N ARG A 430 -8.49 69.38 -5.97
CA ARG A 430 -7.25 70.18 -5.82
C ARG A 430 -7.12 70.85 -4.43
N LYS A 431 -7.52 70.14 -3.36
CA LYS A 431 -7.30 70.48 -1.94
C LYS A 431 -7.20 69.20 -1.07
N LYS A 432 -6.15 68.38 -1.30
CA LYS A 432 -5.78 67.26 -0.40
C LYS A 432 -4.28 66.91 -0.45
N GLY A 433 -3.41 67.93 -0.51
CA GLY A 433 -1.97 67.77 -0.73
C GLY A 433 -1.24 66.81 0.22
N VAL A 434 -1.57 66.86 1.52
CA VAL A 434 -0.96 66.01 2.56
C VAL A 434 -1.57 64.60 2.60
N CYS A 435 -2.89 64.47 2.43
CA CYS A 435 -3.54 63.16 2.42
C CYS A 435 -3.14 62.34 1.18
N ALA A 436 -3.02 62.99 0.02
CA ALA A 436 -2.58 62.33 -1.21
C ALA A 436 -1.08 61.98 -1.22
N SER A 437 -0.22 62.69 -0.47
CA SER A 437 1.19 62.29 -0.30
C SER A 437 1.32 61.14 0.69
N MET A 438 0.54 61.15 1.78
CA MET A 438 0.46 60.05 2.75
C MET A 438 -0.03 58.75 2.09
N TRP A 439 -1.08 58.80 1.25
CA TRP A 439 -1.57 57.64 0.49
C TRP A 439 -0.56 57.13 -0.55
N ARG A 440 0.25 58.03 -1.13
CA ARG A 440 1.39 57.66 -1.99
C ARG A 440 2.53 57.03 -1.21
N ALA A 441 2.83 57.51 0.00
CA ALA A 441 3.83 56.93 0.89
C ALA A 441 3.40 55.53 1.38
N GLU A 442 2.14 55.36 1.76
CA GLU A 442 1.54 54.06 2.11
C GLU A 442 1.64 53.07 0.95
N LYS A 443 1.23 53.45 -0.27
CA LYS A 443 1.38 52.60 -1.47
C LYS A 443 2.85 52.25 -1.75
N ARG A 444 3.79 53.19 -1.59
CA ARG A 444 5.24 52.94 -1.74
C ARG A 444 5.76 51.95 -0.69
N PHE A 445 5.37 52.12 0.57
CA PHE A 445 5.75 51.24 1.66
C PHE A 445 5.20 49.82 1.46
N ARG A 446 3.91 49.69 1.10
CA ARG A 446 3.27 48.42 0.76
C ARG A 446 3.93 47.71 -0.44
N PHE A 447 4.37 48.46 -1.46
CA PHE A 447 5.13 47.90 -2.59
C PHE A 447 6.54 47.46 -2.17
N TRP A 448 7.23 48.22 -1.31
CA TRP A 448 8.54 47.85 -0.77
C TRP A 448 8.45 46.56 0.07
N ILE A 449 7.46 46.44 0.96
CA ILE A 449 7.20 45.20 1.70
C ILE A 449 6.85 44.05 0.74
N ARG A 450 6.04 44.28 -0.32
CA ARG A 450 5.77 43.25 -1.34
C ARG A 450 7.04 42.75 -2.01
N ARG A 451 8.00 43.63 -2.33
CA ARG A 451 9.32 43.25 -2.88
C ARG A 451 10.14 42.47 -1.86
N MET A 452 10.08 42.83 -0.58
CA MET A 452 10.74 42.10 0.52
C MET A 452 10.16 40.69 0.71
N VAL A 453 8.83 40.55 0.71
CA VAL A 453 8.12 39.26 0.86
C VAL A 453 8.35 38.33 -0.34
N LYS A 454 8.55 38.89 -1.55
CA LYS A 454 8.93 38.14 -2.75
C LYS A 454 10.45 37.84 -2.84
N ALA A 455 11.28 38.26 -1.88
CA ALA A 455 12.75 38.07 -1.96
C ALA A 455 13.20 36.70 -1.43
N GLN A 456 14.21 36.10 -2.09
CA GLN A 456 14.71 34.75 -1.79
C GLN A 456 15.28 34.60 -0.35
N TRP A 457 15.80 35.67 0.24
CA TRP A 457 16.23 35.65 1.64
C TRP A 457 15.04 35.54 2.63
N PHE A 458 13.91 36.20 2.35
CA PHE A 458 12.71 36.12 3.20
C PHE A 458 12.12 34.70 3.18
N TYR A 459 12.20 34.02 2.04
CA TYR A 459 11.92 32.59 1.89
C TYR A 459 12.79 31.74 2.84
N TRP A 460 14.12 31.90 2.79
CA TRP A 460 15.04 31.11 3.62
C TRP A 460 14.83 31.37 5.11
N PHE A 461 14.59 32.63 5.49
CA PHE A 461 14.25 33.02 6.85
C PHE A 461 13.02 32.29 7.39
N VAL A 462 11.92 32.23 6.63
CA VAL A 462 10.70 31.52 7.05
C VAL A 462 10.93 30.01 7.17
N ILE A 463 11.68 29.40 6.26
CA ILE A 463 11.99 27.96 6.32
C ILE A 463 12.84 27.63 7.55
N VAL A 464 13.86 28.44 7.85
CA VAL A 464 14.71 28.28 9.04
C VAL A 464 13.90 28.42 10.34
N LEU A 465 12.94 29.36 10.39
CA LEU A 465 12.02 29.48 11.54
C LEU A 465 11.11 28.26 11.70
N VAL A 466 10.60 27.69 10.60
CA VAL A 466 9.78 26.47 10.64
C VAL A 466 10.63 25.29 11.12
N PHE A 467 11.84 25.11 10.58
CA PHE A 467 12.77 24.06 10.99
C PHE A 467 13.08 24.11 12.49
N PHE A 468 13.49 25.26 13.03
CA PHE A 468 13.77 25.39 14.46
C PHE A 468 12.51 25.19 15.33
N ASN A 469 11.33 25.65 14.89
CA ASN A 469 10.09 25.39 15.61
C ASN A 469 9.77 23.89 15.66
N THR A 470 9.96 23.17 14.55
CA THR A 470 9.80 21.72 14.48
C THR A 470 10.81 20.98 15.38
N VAL A 471 12.09 21.37 15.35
CA VAL A 471 13.12 20.76 16.22
C VAL A 471 12.79 20.95 17.69
N PHE A 472 12.33 22.13 18.11
CA PHE A 472 12.07 22.39 19.54
C PHE A 472 10.86 21.63 20.07
N VAL A 473 9.81 21.40 19.27
CA VAL A 473 8.69 20.53 19.66
C VAL A 473 9.11 19.04 19.70
N ALA A 474 10.11 18.64 18.90
CA ALA A 474 10.63 17.28 18.86
C ALA A 474 11.68 16.94 19.94
N ILE A 475 12.14 17.93 20.71
CA ILE A 475 13.04 17.73 21.86
C ILE A 475 12.30 17.17 23.08
N GLU A 476 10.97 17.29 23.13
CA GLU A 476 10.15 16.83 24.27
C GLU A 476 10.31 15.32 24.53
N HIS A 477 10.58 14.98 25.80
CA HIS A 477 10.73 13.59 26.25
C HIS A 477 10.28 13.39 27.70
N HIS A 478 9.95 12.14 28.06
CA HIS A 478 9.62 11.80 29.45
C HIS A 478 10.79 12.08 30.40
N LYS A 479 10.48 12.58 31.61
CA LYS A 479 11.44 12.98 32.65
C LYS A 479 12.50 14.00 32.19
N GLN A 480 12.14 14.86 31.22
CA GLN A 480 13.00 15.97 30.80
C GLN A 480 13.25 16.97 31.95
N PRO A 481 14.47 17.54 32.05
CA PRO A 481 14.76 18.59 33.02
C PRO A 481 13.87 19.84 32.87
N GLU A 482 13.56 20.49 34.00
CA GLU A 482 12.69 21.67 34.05
C GLU A 482 13.16 22.83 33.15
N TYR A 483 14.48 22.98 32.93
CA TYR A 483 15.02 23.99 32.02
C TYR A 483 14.63 23.73 30.55
N ILE A 484 14.45 22.47 30.13
CA ILE A 484 13.96 22.12 28.78
C ILE A 484 12.48 22.46 28.67
N THR A 485 11.66 22.06 29.63
CA THR A 485 10.22 22.39 29.68
C THR A 485 10.00 23.91 29.60
N ASN A 486 10.72 24.68 30.42
CA ASN A 486 10.66 26.14 30.40
C ASN A 486 11.16 26.73 29.07
N PHE A 487 12.26 26.22 28.50
CA PHE A 487 12.77 26.67 27.21
C PHE A 487 11.77 26.43 26.07
N VAL A 488 11.20 25.23 25.97
CA VAL A 488 10.21 24.88 24.95
C VAL A 488 8.98 25.78 25.09
N PHE A 489 8.46 25.95 26.32
CA PHE A 489 7.33 26.85 26.62
C PHE A 489 7.60 28.28 26.14
N TYR A 490 8.72 28.92 26.52
CA TYR A 490 9.03 30.28 26.06
C TYR A 490 9.25 30.36 24.55
N SER A 491 9.90 29.36 23.95
CA SER A 491 10.14 29.33 22.50
C SER A 491 8.85 29.32 21.70
N GLU A 492 7.80 28.67 22.23
CA GLU A 492 6.50 28.55 21.58
C GLU A 492 5.84 29.91 21.36
N TYR A 493 5.83 30.78 22.38
CA TYR A 493 5.34 32.15 22.28
C TYR A 493 6.17 32.98 21.30
N VAL A 494 7.50 32.82 21.30
CA VAL A 494 8.40 33.53 20.38
C VAL A 494 8.07 33.15 18.92
N PHE A 495 7.96 31.85 18.62
CA PHE A 495 7.57 31.39 17.28
C PHE A 495 6.16 31.84 16.90
N LEU A 496 5.19 31.80 17.83
CA LEU A 496 3.84 32.29 17.56
C LEU A 496 3.83 33.79 17.19
N MET A 497 4.59 34.63 17.91
CA MET A 497 4.73 36.04 17.55
C MET A 497 5.37 36.23 16.17
N LEU A 498 6.44 35.48 15.86
CA LEU A 498 7.13 35.57 14.56
C LEU A 498 6.22 35.16 13.40
N PHE A 499 5.47 34.06 13.52
CA PHE A 499 4.51 33.63 12.50
C PHE A 499 3.30 34.57 12.38
N MET A 500 2.85 35.16 13.50
CA MET A 500 1.80 36.18 13.48
C MET A 500 2.27 37.44 12.74
N ALA A 501 3.50 37.90 12.99
CA ALA A 501 4.11 39.02 12.26
C ALA A 501 4.25 38.72 10.76
N GLU A 502 4.73 37.52 10.40
CA GLU A 502 4.81 37.04 9.02
C GLU A 502 3.44 37.10 8.30
N MET A 503 2.39 36.63 8.96
CA MET A 503 1.00 36.66 8.45
C MET A 503 0.52 38.09 8.21
N PHE A 504 0.67 38.99 9.18
CA PHE A 504 0.25 40.39 9.04
C PHE A 504 1.05 41.13 7.95
N ILE A 505 2.36 40.88 7.85
CA ILE A 505 3.22 41.43 6.79
C ILE A 505 2.74 40.97 5.40
N LYS A 506 2.47 39.67 5.22
CA LYS A 506 1.93 39.11 3.97
C LYS A 506 0.55 39.69 3.62
N MET A 507 -0.36 39.74 4.59
CA MET A 507 -1.73 40.25 4.42
C MET A 507 -1.74 41.74 4.04
N TYR A 508 -0.85 42.55 4.62
CA TYR A 508 -0.66 43.95 4.24
C TYR A 508 -0.04 44.10 2.84
N ALA A 509 1.05 43.38 2.54
CA ALA A 509 1.79 43.50 1.28
C ALA A 509 0.98 43.07 0.03
N LEU A 510 0.30 41.93 0.12
CA LEU A 510 -0.52 41.38 -0.95
C LEU A 510 -1.90 42.06 -0.97
N GLY A 511 -2.51 42.22 0.19
CA GLY A 511 -3.90 42.65 0.35
C GLY A 511 -4.83 41.47 0.62
N ILE A 512 -5.87 41.72 1.42
CA ILE A 512 -6.68 40.67 2.05
C ILE A 512 -7.32 39.70 1.04
N ARG A 513 -7.80 40.18 -0.12
CA ARG A 513 -8.43 39.32 -1.14
C ARG A 513 -7.44 38.34 -1.76
N ILE A 514 -6.31 38.84 -2.25
CA ILE A 514 -5.24 38.03 -2.87
C ILE A 514 -4.60 37.09 -1.82
N TYR A 515 -4.54 37.52 -0.56
CA TYR A 515 -4.06 36.66 0.52
C TYR A 515 -4.94 35.41 0.70
N PHE A 516 -6.28 35.57 0.82
CA PHE A 516 -7.22 34.47 1.06
C PHE A 516 -7.54 33.61 -0.18
N ASP A 517 -7.20 34.09 -1.37
CA ASP A 517 -7.32 33.36 -2.64
C ASP A 517 -6.39 32.13 -2.65
N SER A 518 -5.14 32.32 -2.21
CA SER A 518 -4.16 31.23 -2.08
C SER A 518 -4.51 30.26 -0.94
N ALA A 519 -4.72 28.98 -1.29
CA ALA A 519 -5.03 27.92 -0.34
C ALA A 519 -3.99 27.77 0.78
N PHE A 520 -2.69 27.86 0.46
CA PHE A 520 -1.61 27.78 1.46
C PHE A 520 -1.63 28.94 2.46
N ASN A 521 -1.92 30.17 2.01
CA ASN A 521 -2.07 31.31 2.91
C ASN A 521 -3.33 31.19 3.80
N ARG A 522 -4.41 30.58 3.27
CA ARG A 522 -5.62 30.28 4.04
C ARG A 522 -5.33 29.25 5.14
N PHE A 523 -4.55 28.21 4.82
CA PHE A 523 -4.08 27.22 5.79
C PHE A 523 -3.19 27.86 6.88
N ASP A 524 -2.20 28.67 6.50
CA ASP A 524 -1.36 29.44 7.44
C ASP A 524 -2.21 30.23 8.44
N CYS A 525 -3.25 30.90 7.96
CA CYS A 525 -4.18 31.67 8.78
C CYS A 525 -4.94 30.77 9.78
N VAL A 526 -5.43 29.60 9.35
CA VAL A 526 -6.13 28.65 10.24
C VAL A 526 -5.20 28.12 11.33
N VAL A 527 -3.96 27.74 11.00
CA VAL A 527 -2.98 27.22 11.98
C VAL A 527 -2.59 28.29 13.02
N ILE A 528 -2.40 29.53 12.58
CA ILE A 528 -2.10 30.65 13.49
C ILE A 528 -3.31 30.99 14.37
N MET A 529 -4.52 31.05 13.81
CA MET A 529 -5.74 31.31 14.58
C MET A 529 -6.04 30.20 15.61
N GLY A 530 -5.79 28.93 15.28
CA GLY A 530 -5.87 27.82 16.24
C GLY A 530 -4.86 27.95 17.38
N SER A 531 -3.62 28.34 17.07
CA SER A 531 -2.59 28.60 18.09
C SER A 531 -2.96 29.77 19.01
N ILE A 532 -3.55 30.84 18.47
CA ILE A 532 -4.03 31.99 19.27
C ILE A 532 -5.20 31.55 20.17
N PHE A 533 -6.15 30.78 19.65
CA PHE A 533 -7.29 30.28 20.41
C PHE A 533 -6.85 29.44 21.62
N GLU A 534 -5.84 28.59 21.46
CA GLU A 534 -5.28 27.77 22.54
C GLU A 534 -4.70 28.64 23.67
N VAL A 535 -3.86 29.63 23.33
CA VAL A 535 -3.26 30.57 24.30
C VAL A 535 -4.34 31.37 25.04
N VAL A 536 -5.36 31.86 24.33
CA VAL A 536 -6.48 32.57 24.94
C VAL A 536 -7.30 31.66 25.87
N TRP A 537 -7.54 30.41 25.48
CA TRP A 537 -8.28 29.46 26.32
C TRP A 537 -7.54 29.12 27.61
N SER A 538 -6.24 28.83 27.50
CA SER A 538 -5.36 28.55 28.64
C SER A 538 -5.40 29.68 29.67
N ALA A 539 -5.32 30.93 29.21
CA ALA A 539 -5.41 32.11 30.06
C ALA A 539 -6.79 32.33 30.71
N VAL A 540 -7.89 31.90 30.06
CA VAL A 540 -9.26 32.14 30.55
C VAL A 540 -9.75 31.07 31.54
N LYS A 541 -9.39 29.79 31.35
CA LYS A 541 -9.86 28.70 32.22
C LYS A 541 -8.83 28.13 33.20
N GLY A 542 -7.59 28.64 33.20
CA GLY A 542 -6.56 28.20 34.15
C GLY A 542 -6.06 26.77 33.91
N GLY A 543 -6.17 26.28 32.68
CA GLY A 543 -5.76 24.94 32.29
C GLY A 543 -5.85 24.75 30.78
N SER A 544 -5.14 23.76 30.26
CA SER A 544 -5.28 23.38 28.84
C SER A 544 -6.71 22.92 28.56
N PHE A 545 -7.22 23.19 27.36
CA PHE A 545 -8.38 22.44 26.86
C PHE A 545 -7.91 20.99 26.78
N GLY A 546 -8.58 20.04 27.46
CA GLY A 546 -8.09 18.66 27.68
C GLY A 546 -7.76 17.81 26.43
N LEU A 547 -7.93 18.39 25.25
CA LEU A 547 -7.38 17.93 23.98
C LEU A 547 -5.88 18.27 23.89
N SER A 548 -5.01 17.37 24.36
CA SER A 548 -3.56 17.43 24.06
C SER A 548 -3.28 17.55 22.54
N VAL A 549 -4.23 17.08 21.73
CA VAL A 549 -4.33 17.26 20.27
C VAL A 549 -4.15 18.71 19.81
N LEU A 550 -4.58 19.73 20.57
CA LEU A 550 -4.39 21.14 20.16
C LEU A 550 -2.92 21.55 20.20
N ARG A 551 -2.13 21.03 21.14
CA ARG A 551 -0.67 21.22 21.17
C ARG A 551 -0.01 20.60 19.94
N ALA A 552 -0.47 19.41 19.54
CA ALA A 552 -0.06 18.75 18.32
C ALA A 552 -0.41 19.54 17.03
N LEU A 553 -1.49 20.34 16.98
CA LEU A 553 -1.80 21.17 15.80
C LEU A 553 -0.72 22.21 15.48
N ARG A 554 0.17 22.54 16.42
CA ARG A 554 1.30 23.44 16.19
C ARG A 554 2.31 22.85 15.20
N LEU A 555 2.41 21.52 15.12
CA LEU A 555 3.22 20.81 14.12
C LEU A 555 2.75 21.07 12.68
N LEU A 556 1.48 21.44 12.47
CA LEU A 556 0.97 21.79 11.14
C LEU A 556 1.74 22.94 10.47
N ARG A 557 2.49 23.73 11.25
CA ARG A 557 3.43 24.74 10.73
C ARG A 557 4.51 24.15 9.83
N ILE A 558 4.88 22.86 9.98
CA ILE A 558 5.82 22.17 9.10
C ILE A 558 5.31 22.11 7.64
N PHE A 559 3.99 22.07 7.44
CA PHE A 559 3.40 22.11 6.10
C PHE A 559 3.66 23.44 5.36
N LYS A 560 4.21 24.48 6.01
CA LYS A 560 4.75 25.65 5.29
C LYS A 560 5.84 25.27 4.29
N VAL A 561 6.64 24.23 4.57
CA VAL A 561 7.67 23.71 3.64
C VAL A 561 7.04 23.25 2.32
N THR A 562 5.80 22.74 2.35
CA THR A 562 5.08 22.27 1.14
C THR A 562 4.85 23.38 0.12
N LYS A 563 4.70 24.64 0.54
CA LYS A 563 4.53 25.77 -0.38
C LYS A 563 5.77 26.01 -1.24
N TYR A 564 6.93 25.61 -0.71
CA TYR A 564 8.26 26.03 -1.12
C TYR A 564 9.03 24.94 -1.86
N TRP A 565 8.75 23.67 -1.57
CA TRP A 565 9.36 22.53 -2.25
C TRP A 565 8.41 22.00 -3.34
N SER A 566 8.73 22.23 -4.61
CA SER A 566 7.86 21.94 -5.78
C SER A 566 7.33 20.50 -5.80
N SER A 567 8.20 19.51 -5.72
CA SER A 567 7.82 18.08 -5.71
C SER A 567 6.85 17.76 -4.57
N LEU A 568 7.16 18.18 -3.34
CA LEU A 568 6.29 17.95 -2.18
C LEU A 568 4.96 18.70 -2.29
N ARG A 569 4.96 19.92 -2.86
CA ARG A 569 3.75 20.69 -3.18
C ARG A 569 2.84 19.94 -4.14
N ASN A 570 3.41 19.44 -5.23
CA ASN A 570 2.70 18.80 -6.32
C ASN A 570 2.12 17.45 -5.83
N LEU A 571 2.87 16.70 -5.02
CA LEU A 571 2.38 15.49 -4.33
C LEU A 571 1.21 15.81 -3.39
N VAL A 572 1.30 16.84 -2.54
CA VAL A 572 0.21 17.22 -1.63
C VAL A 572 -1.03 17.73 -2.37
N ILE A 573 -0.88 18.43 -3.50
CA ILE A 573 -2.01 18.84 -4.34
C ILE A 573 -2.66 17.62 -5.00
N SER A 574 -1.86 16.69 -5.55
CA SER A 574 -2.33 15.44 -6.13
C SER A 574 -3.13 14.61 -5.11
N LEU A 575 -2.59 14.44 -3.90
CA LEU A 575 -3.25 13.83 -2.74
C LEU A 575 -4.60 14.49 -2.45
N LEU A 576 -4.65 15.82 -2.29
CA LEU A 576 -5.89 16.53 -1.97
C LEU A 576 -6.95 16.41 -3.08
N ASN A 577 -6.53 16.25 -4.34
CA ASN A 577 -7.43 15.99 -5.46
C ASN A 577 -8.00 14.57 -5.42
N SER A 578 -7.19 13.55 -5.12
CA SER A 578 -7.65 12.16 -5.01
C SER A 578 -8.46 11.89 -3.73
N MET A 579 -8.34 12.70 -2.67
CA MET A 579 -9.11 12.57 -1.42
C MET A 579 -10.63 12.46 -1.62
N ARG A 580 -11.22 13.07 -2.65
CA ARG A 580 -12.67 12.93 -2.93
C ARG A 580 -13.04 11.48 -3.33
N SER A 581 -12.20 10.82 -4.12
CA SER A 581 -12.35 9.42 -4.51
C SER A 581 -12.16 8.53 -3.26
N ILE A 582 -11.04 8.76 -2.55
CA ILE A 582 -10.64 8.04 -1.34
C ILE A 582 -11.75 8.07 -0.27
N ILE A 583 -12.32 9.24 0.05
CA ILE A 583 -13.39 9.36 1.06
C ILE A 583 -14.63 8.51 0.70
N SER A 584 -14.99 8.44 -0.59
CA SER A 584 -16.13 7.62 -1.01
C SER A 584 -15.87 6.11 -0.88
N LEU A 585 -14.62 5.69 -1.05
CA LEU A 585 -14.19 4.29 -0.90
C LEU A 585 -14.00 3.91 0.58
N LEU A 586 -13.40 4.78 1.39
CA LEU A 586 -13.30 4.63 2.84
C LEU A 586 -14.68 4.58 3.51
N PHE A 587 -15.67 5.33 3.00
CA PHE A 587 -17.05 5.22 3.49
C PHE A 587 -17.66 3.85 3.22
N LEU A 588 -17.38 3.24 2.06
CA LEU A 588 -17.83 1.88 1.76
C LEU A 588 -17.14 0.84 2.66
N LEU A 589 -15.83 0.99 2.88
CA LEU A 589 -15.07 0.15 3.82
C LEU A 589 -15.63 0.29 5.25
N PHE A 590 -15.90 1.51 5.71
CA PHE A 590 -16.54 1.76 7.00
C PHE A 590 -17.92 1.12 7.11
N LEU A 591 -18.74 1.18 6.05
CA LEU A 591 -20.05 0.52 6.01
C LEU A 591 -19.91 -1.02 6.07
N PHE A 592 -18.90 -1.59 5.42
CA PHE A 592 -18.58 -3.02 5.51
C PHE A 592 -18.17 -3.41 6.94
N ILE A 593 -17.24 -2.67 7.55
CA ILE A 593 -16.82 -2.86 8.95
C ILE A 593 -18.03 -2.74 9.89
N LEU A 594 -18.89 -1.73 9.71
CA LEU A 594 -20.10 -1.50 10.49
C LEU A 594 -21.03 -2.74 10.49
N ILE A 595 -21.28 -3.31 9.31
CA ILE A 595 -22.15 -4.49 9.16
C ILE A 595 -21.55 -5.70 9.86
N PHE A 596 -20.25 -5.96 9.69
CA PHE A 596 -19.60 -7.11 10.34
C PHE A 596 -19.43 -6.93 11.85
N ALA A 597 -19.19 -5.70 12.33
CA ALA A 597 -19.10 -5.40 13.76
C ALA A 597 -20.45 -5.62 14.45
N LEU A 598 -21.54 -5.08 13.88
CA LEU A 598 -22.88 -5.33 14.39
C LEU A 598 -23.28 -6.82 14.29
N LEU A 599 -22.86 -7.54 13.24
CA LEU A 599 -23.14 -8.98 13.10
C LEU A 599 -22.39 -9.78 14.19
N GLY A 600 -21.12 -9.42 14.43
CA GLY A 600 -20.31 -9.98 15.50
C GLY A 600 -20.93 -9.75 16.88
N MET A 601 -21.50 -8.57 17.15
CA MET A 601 -22.24 -8.30 18.39
C MET A 601 -23.46 -9.22 18.56
N GLN A 602 -24.23 -9.50 17.50
CA GLN A 602 -25.41 -10.39 17.60
C GLN A 602 -25.00 -11.86 17.83
N LEU A 603 -23.92 -12.32 17.20
CA LEU A 603 -23.41 -13.70 17.31
C LEU A 603 -22.63 -13.94 18.61
N PHE A 604 -21.68 -13.06 18.94
CA PHE A 604 -20.68 -13.24 19.99
C PHE A 604 -20.83 -12.28 21.19
N GLY A 605 -21.71 -11.28 21.10
CA GLY A 605 -21.96 -10.33 22.20
C GLY A 605 -22.39 -11.03 23.48
N GLY A 606 -21.73 -10.67 24.58
CA GLY A 606 -21.90 -11.30 25.90
C GLY A 606 -21.35 -12.72 25.99
N GLN A 607 -20.79 -13.31 24.93
CA GLN A 607 -20.27 -14.69 24.96
C GLN A 607 -18.77 -14.77 25.26
N PHE A 608 -18.00 -13.70 24.98
CA PHE A 608 -16.56 -13.60 25.29
C PHE A 608 -16.36 -13.25 26.77
N ASN A 609 -16.94 -14.05 27.67
CA ASN A 609 -16.85 -13.93 29.12
C ASN A 609 -16.39 -15.30 29.67
N PHE A 610 -15.09 -15.56 29.62
CA PHE A 610 -14.48 -16.79 30.11
C PHE A 610 -14.21 -16.70 31.62
N GLU A 611 -13.88 -17.82 32.27
CA GLU A 611 -13.50 -17.84 33.69
C GLU A 611 -12.20 -17.07 33.96
N GLU A 612 -11.29 -17.08 32.97
CA GLU A 612 -10.06 -16.26 32.93
C GLU A 612 -10.34 -14.75 32.82
N GLY A 613 -11.55 -14.35 32.43
CA GLY A 613 -11.97 -12.96 32.23
C GLY A 613 -12.49 -12.64 30.82
N THR A 614 -12.69 -11.35 30.55
CA THR A 614 -13.06 -10.84 29.21
C THR A 614 -11.81 -10.43 28.43
N PRO A 615 -11.53 -11.02 27.25
CA PRO A 615 -10.43 -10.57 26.41
C PRO A 615 -10.68 -9.12 25.92
N PRO A 616 -9.61 -8.33 25.68
CA PRO A 616 -9.75 -6.95 25.20
C PRO A 616 -10.36 -6.89 23.80
N THR A 617 -10.12 -7.91 22.97
CA THR A 617 -10.73 -8.15 21.66
C THR A 617 -12.06 -8.87 21.84
N ASN A 618 -13.18 -8.14 21.83
CA ASN A 618 -14.51 -8.73 22.03
C ASN A 618 -15.62 -7.99 21.26
N PHE A 619 -16.83 -8.54 21.32
CA PHE A 619 -18.02 -8.05 20.63
C PHE A 619 -19.12 -7.57 21.60
N ASN A 620 -18.78 -7.16 22.83
CA ASN A 620 -19.78 -6.77 23.84
C ASN A 620 -20.35 -5.36 23.60
N THR A 621 -19.52 -4.44 23.11
CA THR A 621 -19.89 -3.05 22.80
C THR A 621 -19.48 -2.67 21.38
N PHE A 622 -20.19 -1.71 20.79
CA PHE A 622 -19.98 -1.31 19.40
C PHE A 622 -18.56 -0.77 19.08
N PRO A 623 -17.94 0.12 19.88
CA PRO A 623 -16.59 0.61 19.58
C PRO A 623 -15.54 -0.51 19.63
N ILE A 624 -15.63 -1.45 20.58
CA ILE A 624 -14.70 -2.58 20.68
C ILE A 624 -14.94 -3.57 19.53
N ALA A 625 -16.20 -3.85 19.17
CA ALA A 625 -16.53 -4.66 18.01
C ALA A 625 -16.01 -4.05 16.70
N LEU A 626 -16.08 -2.73 16.54
CA LEU A 626 -15.53 -2.00 15.39
C LEU A 626 -14.00 -2.18 15.29
N LEU A 627 -13.30 -2.05 16.42
CA LEU A 627 -11.84 -2.25 16.49
C LEU A 627 -11.45 -3.72 16.25
N THR A 628 -12.21 -4.67 16.80
CA THR A 628 -11.97 -6.12 16.61
C THR A 628 -12.17 -6.53 15.15
N VAL A 629 -13.19 -6.00 14.46
CA VAL A 629 -13.36 -6.23 13.01
C VAL A 629 -12.26 -5.52 12.21
N PHE A 630 -11.86 -4.31 12.59
CA PHE A 630 -10.75 -3.62 11.94
C PHE A 630 -9.43 -4.39 12.08
N GLN A 631 -9.15 -4.99 13.24
CA GLN A 631 -8.02 -5.90 13.46
C GLN A 631 -8.06 -7.12 12.54
N ILE A 632 -9.19 -7.83 12.46
CA ILE A 632 -9.35 -8.97 11.54
C ILE A 632 -9.12 -8.54 10.08
N LEU A 633 -9.50 -7.32 9.70
CA LEU A 633 -9.23 -6.75 8.37
C LEU A 633 -7.78 -6.34 8.13
N THR A 634 -6.99 -6.06 9.17
CA THR A 634 -5.54 -5.85 9.01
C THR A 634 -4.79 -7.18 8.79
N GLY A 635 -5.41 -8.31 9.11
CA GLY A 635 -4.80 -9.65 8.98
C GLY A 635 -3.99 -10.10 10.21
N GLU A 636 -3.96 -9.30 11.28
CA GLU A 636 -3.18 -9.54 12.50
C GLU A 636 -4.05 -10.16 13.61
N ASP A 637 -3.56 -11.21 14.27
CA ASP A 637 -4.18 -11.91 15.41
C ASP A 637 -5.63 -12.40 15.11
N TRP A 638 -6.04 -12.48 13.84
CA TRP A 638 -7.42 -12.79 13.47
C TRP A 638 -7.80 -14.23 13.83
N ASN A 639 -6.81 -15.13 13.83
CA ASN A 639 -6.88 -16.50 14.26
C ASN A 639 -7.19 -16.60 15.77
N GLU A 640 -6.57 -15.76 16.61
CA GLU A 640 -6.84 -15.74 18.06
C GLU A 640 -8.27 -15.30 18.37
N VAL A 641 -8.76 -14.25 17.68
CA VAL A 641 -10.16 -13.83 17.81
C VAL A 641 -11.13 -14.93 17.32
N MET A 642 -10.74 -15.68 16.27
CA MET A 642 -11.49 -16.85 15.81
C MET A 642 -11.51 -17.98 16.84
N TYR A 643 -10.40 -18.30 17.50
CA TYR A 643 -10.35 -19.35 18.52
C TYR A 643 -11.25 -19.02 19.71
N GLN A 644 -11.20 -17.77 20.19
CA GLN A 644 -12.12 -17.26 21.23
C GLN A 644 -13.59 -17.34 20.76
N GLY A 645 -13.84 -17.00 19.49
CA GLY A 645 -15.14 -17.18 18.83
C GLY A 645 -15.67 -18.60 18.91
N ILE A 646 -14.87 -19.58 18.48
CA ILE A 646 -15.22 -21.01 18.48
C ILE A 646 -15.40 -21.53 19.92
N ARG A 647 -14.48 -21.22 20.84
CA ARG A 647 -14.53 -21.60 22.27
C ARG A 647 -15.83 -21.13 22.92
N SER A 648 -16.22 -19.87 22.72
CA SER A 648 -17.43 -19.29 23.32
C SER A 648 -18.74 -19.99 22.89
N GLN A 649 -18.82 -20.43 21.63
CA GLN A 649 -19.99 -21.10 21.07
C GLN A 649 -20.00 -22.61 21.34
N ALA A 650 -18.82 -23.24 21.41
CA ALA A 650 -18.69 -24.64 21.79
C ALA A 650 -19.25 -24.90 23.20
N GLN A 651 -18.94 -24.01 24.16
CA GLN A 651 -19.42 -24.07 25.54
C GLN A 651 -20.94 -23.83 25.69
N THR A 652 -21.58 -23.11 24.76
CA THR A 652 -23.00 -22.70 24.89
C THR A 652 -23.99 -23.47 24.01
N GLN A 653 -23.59 -23.93 22.82
CA GLN A 653 -24.50 -24.58 21.86
C GLN A 653 -24.01 -25.91 21.26
N GLY A 654 -22.80 -26.37 21.57
CA GLY A 654 -22.31 -27.68 21.11
C GLY A 654 -22.13 -27.77 19.58
N GLY A 655 -21.39 -26.83 19.00
CA GLY A 655 -21.17 -26.79 17.54
C GLY A 655 -20.27 -25.66 17.05
N GLY A 656 -19.27 -25.24 17.85
CA GLY A 656 -18.51 -24.00 17.64
C GLY A 656 -17.84 -23.84 16.26
N MET A 657 -17.44 -24.93 15.61
CA MET A 657 -16.71 -24.90 14.34
C MET A 657 -17.45 -24.20 13.19
N ILE A 658 -18.79 -24.19 13.18
CA ILE A 658 -19.57 -23.51 12.13
C ILE A 658 -19.35 -21.99 12.19
N TYR A 659 -19.08 -21.44 13.38
CA TYR A 659 -18.85 -20.01 13.57
C TYR A 659 -17.48 -19.54 13.03
N ALA A 660 -16.55 -20.46 12.73
CA ALA A 660 -15.32 -20.14 11.98
C ALA A 660 -15.63 -19.48 10.62
N LEU A 661 -16.78 -19.82 10.00
CA LEU A 661 -17.22 -19.23 8.74
C LEU A 661 -17.40 -17.71 8.83
N TYR A 662 -17.77 -17.14 9.98
CA TYR A 662 -17.86 -15.69 10.14
C TYR A 662 -16.49 -15.04 9.91
N PHE A 663 -15.44 -15.59 10.53
CA PHE A 663 -14.07 -15.08 10.44
C PHE A 663 -13.49 -15.31 9.04
N ILE A 664 -13.67 -16.50 8.45
CA ILE A 664 -13.22 -16.80 7.08
C ILE A 664 -13.89 -15.86 6.06
N ILE A 665 -15.20 -15.65 6.16
CA ILE A 665 -15.94 -14.73 5.28
C ILE A 665 -15.47 -13.28 5.47
N LEU A 666 -15.25 -12.86 6.73
CA LEU A 666 -14.75 -11.53 7.04
C LEU A 666 -13.34 -11.30 6.47
N VAL A 667 -12.40 -12.23 6.64
CA VAL A 667 -11.05 -12.14 6.06
C VAL A 667 -11.12 -12.13 4.53
N LEU A 668 -11.85 -13.07 3.91
CA LEU A 668 -11.92 -13.17 2.44
C LEU A 668 -12.59 -11.95 1.78
N PHE A 669 -13.81 -11.59 2.18
CA PHE A 669 -14.53 -10.46 1.59
C PHE A 669 -13.99 -9.11 2.06
N GLY A 670 -13.43 -9.07 3.27
CA GLY A 670 -12.78 -7.89 3.84
C GLY A 670 -11.50 -7.54 3.09
N ASN A 671 -10.57 -8.49 2.98
CA ASN A 671 -9.33 -8.28 2.25
C ASN A 671 -9.59 -8.09 0.74
N TYR A 672 -10.63 -8.73 0.17
CA TYR A 672 -11.09 -8.41 -1.18
C TYR A 672 -11.59 -6.96 -1.30
N THR A 673 -12.39 -6.47 -0.34
CA THR A 673 -12.89 -5.08 -0.34
C THR A 673 -11.73 -4.09 -0.18
N LEU A 674 -10.85 -4.33 0.79
CA LEU A 674 -9.61 -3.56 0.98
C LEU A 674 -8.76 -3.54 -0.28
N LEU A 675 -8.55 -4.68 -0.94
CA LEU A 675 -7.71 -4.77 -2.12
C LEU A 675 -8.28 -4.02 -3.32
N ASN A 676 -9.60 -4.04 -3.52
CA ASN A 676 -10.24 -3.21 -4.56
C ASN A 676 -10.12 -1.71 -4.25
N VAL A 677 -10.25 -1.34 -2.98
CA VAL A 677 -10.17 0.06 -2.51
C VAL A 677 -8.70 0.53 -2.60
N PHE A 678 -7.73 -0.33 -2.28
CA PHE A 678 -6.29 -0.14 -2.48
C PHE A 678 -5.95 0.05 -3.96
N LEU A 679 -6.38 -0.87 -4.84
CA LEU A 679 -6.06 -0.83 -6.26
C LEU A 679 -6.73 0.33 -6.99
N ALA A 680 -7.98 0.67 -6.66
CA ALA A 680 -8.64 1.85 -7.21
C ALA A 680 -7.86 3.13 -6.89
N ILE A 681 -7.37 3.26 -5.64
CA ILE A 681 -6.56 4.41 -5.21
C ILE A 681 -5.15 4.36 -5.82
N ALA A 682 -4.54 3.17 -5.91
CA ALA A 682 -3.24 3.01 -6.57
C ALA A 682 -3.32 3.44 -8.04
N VAL A 683 -4.37 3.04 -8.77
CA VAL A 683 -4.61 3.39 -10.18
C VAL A 683 -4.99 4.87 -10.37
N ASP A 684 -5.84 5.44 -9.51
CA ASP A 684 -6.13 6.89 -9.51
C ASP A 684 -4.83 7.68 -9.26
N ASN A 685 -4.01 7.28 -8.29
CA ASN A 685 -2.71 7.90 -8.01
C ASN A 685 -1.70 7.66 -9.16
N LEU A 686 -1.74 6.50 -9.81
CA LEU A 686 -0.91 6.14 -10.98
C LEU A 686 -1.13 7.14 -12.12
N ALA A 687 -2.40 7.35 -12.47
CA ALA A 687 -2.81 8.24 -13.55
C ALA A 687 -2.45 9.70 -13.24
N ASN A 688 -2.74 10.18 -12.02
CA ASN A 688 -2.36 11.53 -11.61
C ASN A 688 -0.83 11.72 -11.58
N ALA A 689 -0.06 10.69 -11.19
CA ALA A 689 1.40 10.75 -11.20
C ALA A 689 1.96 10.79 -12.63
N GLN A 690 1.49 9.92 -13.53
CA GLN A 690 1.88 9.93 -14.94
C GLN A 690 1.54 11.28 -15.62
N GLU A 691 0.36 11.85 -15.37
CA GLU A 691 -0.01 13.18 -15.86
C GLU A 691 0.89 14.30 -15.31
N LEU A 692 1.35 14.18 -14.05
CA LEU A 692 2.26 15.14 -13.43
C LEU A 692 3.68 15.02 -13.97
N THR A 693 4.24 13.81 -14.08
CA THR A 693 5.58 13.58 -14.64
C THR A 693 5.65 14.07 -16.08
N ALA A 694 4.72 13.65 -16.95
CA ALA A 694 4.69 14.10 -18.34
C ALA A 694 4.54 15.63 -18.47
N ALA A 695 3.76 16.27 -17.58
CA ALA A 695 3.62 17.72 -17.56
C ALA A 695 4.83 18.46 -16.95
N GLU A 696 5.65 17.80 -16.12
CA GLU A 696 6.93 18.33 -15.63
C GLU A 696 8.02 18.17 -16.71
N GLU A 697 8.04 17.05 -17.44
CA GLU A 697 8.92 16.81 -18.59
C GLU A 697 8.62 17.79 -19.74
N GLU A 698 7.35 17.95 -20.15
CA GLU A 698 6.93 18.99 -21.12
C GLU A 698 7.40 20.40 -20.69
N GLN A 699 7.37 20.70 -19.39
CA GLN A 699 7.85 21.99 -18.86
C GLN A 699 9.37 22.12 -18.85
N GLU A 700 10.10 21.04 -18.51
CA GLU A 700 11.56 21.04 -18.60
C GLU A 700 12.07 21.17 -20.04
N GLU A 701 11.41 20.51 -21.00
CA GLU A 701 11.71 20.67 -22.43
C GLU A 701 11.43 22.10 -22.89
N GLU A 702 10.24 22.65 -22.60
CA GLU A 702 9.93 24.05 -22.89
C GLU A 702 10.95 25.02 -22.27
N ASP A 703 11.40 24.78 -21.03
CA ASP A 703 12.35 25.66 -20.35
C ASP A 703 13.80 25.47 -20.86
N LYS A 704 14.18 24.26 -21.30
CA LYS A 704 15.43 24.02 -22.05
C LYS A 704 15.39 24.74 -23.40
N GLU A 705 14.30 24.67 -24.15
CA GLU A 705 14.11 25.41 -25.40
C GLU A 705 14.18 26.93 -25.17
N LYS A 706 13.51 27.45 -24.12
CA LYS A 706 13.58 28.89 -23.78
C LYS A 706 15.01 29.31 -23.43
N GLN A 707 15.74 28.51 -22.64
CA GLN A 707 17.15 28.78 -22.30
C GLN A 707 18.05 28.76 -23.53
N GLN A 708 17.89 27.78 -24.43
CA GLN A 708 18.61 27.74 -25.71
C GLN A 708 18.28 28.98 -26.56
N GLN A 709 17.00 29.34 -26.70
CA GLN A 709 16.57 30.53 -27.43
C GLN A 709 17.01 31.86 -26.78
N GLU A 710 17.27 31.91 -25.48
CA GLU A 710 17.87 33.09 -24.83
C GLU A 710 19.38 33.13 -25.08
N LEU A 711 20.07 31.98 -24.98
CA LEU A 711 21.50 31.84 -25.29
C LEU A 711 21.81 32.20 -26.75
N GLU A 712 21.00 31.73 -27.70
CA GLU A 712 21.10 32.09 -29.13
C GLU A 712 20.95 33.60 -29.32
N LYS A 713 19.97 34.25 -28.67
CA LYS A 713 19.77 35.71 -28.77
C LYS A 713 20.93 36.50 -28.16
N GLU A 714 21.53 36.02 -27.07
CA GLU A 714 22.74 36.62 -26.51
C GLU A 714 23.94 36.44 -27.45
N MET A 715 24.09 35.27 -28.08
CA MET A 715 25.12 35.01 -29.10
C MET A 715 24.94 35.88 -30.36
N GLU A 716 23.72 36.03 -30.88
CA GLU A 716 23.41 36.94 -31.99
C GLU A 716 23.71 38.40 -31.63
N ALA A 717 23.32 38.84 -30.42
CA ALA A 717 23.59 40.20 -29.95
C ALA A 717 25.09 40.50 -29.81
N LEU A 718 25.89 39.49 -29.42
CA LEU A 718 27.36 39.57 -29.40
C LEU A 718 27.95 39.59 -30.81
N GLN A 719 27.45 38.76 -31.74
CA GLN A 719 27.91 38.76 -33.14
C GLN A 719 27.62 40.08 -33.87
N MET A 720 26.51 40.75 -33.58
CA MET A 720 26.21 42.08 -34.13
C MET A 720 27.16 43.20 -33.64
N SER A 721 28.13 42.90 -32.77
CA SER A 721 29.08 43.88 -32.21
C SER A 721 30.48 43.86 -32.83
N THR A 722 30.80 43.02 -33.84
CA THR A 722 32.13 42.93 -34.50
C THR A 722 32.01 42.34 -35.92
N ASP A 723 32.63 42.83 -37.00
CA ASP A 723 33.25 44.12 -37.35
C ASP A 723 33.18 44.29 -38.90
N PRO A 724 32.95 45.49 -39.47
CA PRO A 724 32.79 45.64 -40.91
C PRO A 724 34.10 46.05 -41.64
N SER A 725 34.96 45.09 -42.03
CA SER A 725 35.79 45.24 -43.25
C SER A 725 36.47 43.96 -43.80
N LYS A 726 36.54 43.87 -45.14
CA LYS A 726 37.34 42.94 -46.00
C LYS A 726 36.92 41.46 -46.03
N MET A 727 37.11 40.70 -47.12
CA MET A 727 37.24 41.01 -48.58
C MET A 727 37.01 39.66 -49.32
N GLU A 728 36.48 39.70 -50.54
CA GLU A 728 36.18 38.51 -51.38
C GLU A 728 37.40 37.67 -51.78
N MET A 729 37.18 36.38 -52.09
CA MET A 729 37.57 35.78 -53.38
C MET A 729 36.66 34.58 -53.76
N ILE A 730 36.53 34.35 -55.07
CA ILE A 730 35.53 33.54 -55.81
C ILE A 730 36.32 32.80 -56.94
N PRO A 731 35.81 31.80 -57.72
CA PRO A 731 34.98 30.59 -57.50
C PRO A 731 35.72 29.28 -57.92
N THR A 732 35.05 28.10 -57.88
CA THR A 732 34.81 27.28 -59.11
C THR A 732 33.72 26.22 -58.93
N SER A 733 32.79 26.14 -59.89
CA SER A 733 31.72 25.14 -60.13
C SER A 733 32.20 24.05 -61.14
N PRO A 734 31.45 23.02 -61.61
CA PRO A 734 29.97 22.76 -61.60
C PRO A 734 29.49 21.34 -61.13
N SER A 735 28.41 21.23 -60.35
CA SER A 735 26.99 20.88 -60.73
C SER A 735 26.78 19.48 -61.40
N GLN A 736 25.85 18.63 -60.96
CA GLN A 736 24.39 18.85 -60.95
C GLN A 736 23.57 17.99 -59.95
N ASN A 737 22.47 18.57 -59.46
CA ASN A 737 21.14 18.01 -59.09
C ASN A 737 21.06 16.67 -58.31
N SER A 738 20.43 16.61 -57.13
CA SER A 738 18.96 16.72 -57.01
C SER A 738 18.44 16.67 -55.56
N ARG A 739 17.54 17.61 -55.22
CA ARG A 739 16.43 17.56 -54.22
C ARG A 739 16.72 17.37 -52.71
N HIS A 740 16.24 18.35 -51.95
CA HIS A 740 15.75 18.31 -50.56
C HIS A 740 16.39 17.28 -49.59
N HIS A 741 17.40 17.74 -48.83
CA HIS A 741 17.55 17.30 -47.44
C HIS A 741 17.12 18.40 -46.48
N ARG A 742 16.07 18.10 -45.71
CA ARG A 742 15.76 18.77 -44.45
C ARG A 742 16.82 18.29 -43.46
N LYS A 743 17.74 19.16 -43.04
CA LYS A 743 18.66 18.83 -41.94
C LYS A 743 17.81 18.71 -40.67
N HIS A 744 17.67 17.49 -40.15
CA HIS A 744 17.48 17.32 -38.72
C HIS A 744 18.84 17.61 -38.08
N HIS A 745 18.91 18.58 -37.18
CA HIS A 745 19.90 18.48 -36.10
C HIS A 745 19.36 17.36 -35.21
N SER A 746 20.10 16.26 -35.14
CA SER A 746 20.04 15.34 -34.01
C SER A 746 21.14 15.79 -33.06
N ASP A 747 20.83 16.80 -32.26
CA ASP A 747 21.58 17.03 -31.02
C ASP A 747 21.10 15.94 -30.07
N GLU A 748 21.76 14.77 -30.13
CA GLU A 748 21.56 13.72 -29.13
C GLU A 748 21.97 14.28 -27.76
N PRO A 749 21.09 14.27 -26.74
CA PRO A 749 21.57 14.41 -25.37
C PRO A 749 22.42 13.17 -25.06
N ASP A 750 23.56 13.36 -24.37
CA ASP A 750 24.54 12.31 -24.04
C ASP A 750 23.89 10.93 -23.77
N SER A 751 23.81 10.10 -24.80
CA SER A 751 23.44 8.71 -24.66
C SER A 751 24.61 8.05 -23.95
N LYS A 752 24.39 7.68 -22.69
CA LYS A 752 25.26 6.72 -22.04
C LYS A 752 25.20 5.47 -22.89
N VAL A 753 26.32 5.16 -23.54
CA VAL A 753 26.53 3.88 -24.19
C VAL A 753 26.57 2.82 -23.09
N GLU A 754 25.39 2.35 -22.70
CA GLU A 754 25.24 1.08 -22.02
C GLU A 754 25.44 0.01 -23.11
N GLU A 755 26.69 -0.47 -23.20
CA GLU A 755 27.08 -1.48 -24.16
C GLU A 755 26.20 -2.73 -23.98
N GLU A 756 25.38 -3.04 -24.99
CA GLU A 756 24.75 -4.36 -25.13
C GLU A 756 25.87 -5.40 -25.34
N GLU A 757 26.29 -6.07 -24.27
CA GLU A 757 27.32 -7.12 -24.33
C GLU A 757 26.78 -8.43 -24.94
N GLU A 758 26.51 -8.43 -26.25
CA GLU A 758 26.64 -9.62 -27.12
C GLU A 758 27.86 -9.49 -28.04
N ASP A 759 29.04 -9.28 -27.45
CA ASP A 759 30.32 -9.37 -28.17
C ASP A 759 31.03 -10.69 -27.83
N GLU A 760 31.04 -11.65 -28.77
CA GLU A 760 31.83 -12.90 -28.66
C GLU A 760 33.35 -12.66 -28.85
N GLY A 761 33.80 -11.41 -29.02
CA GLY A 761 35.19 -11.01 -29.14
C GLY A 761 35.95 -10.85 -27.81
N PRO A 762 37.28 -11.04 -27.79
CA PRO A 762 38.11 -10.70 -26.64
C PRO A 762 38.24 -9.18 -26.49
N LYS A 763 37.81 -8.64 -25.33
CA LYS A 763 37.78 -7.19 -25.04
C LYS A 763 39.13 -6.51 -25.32
N PRO A 764 39.17 -5.38 -26.05
CA PRO A 764 40.43 -4.73 -26.41
C PRO A 764 41.15 -4.11 -25.20
N MET A 765 42.49 -4.11 -25.23
CA MET A 765 43.30 -3.43 -24.20
C MET A 765 43.14 -1.91 -24.23
N LEU A 766 42.97 -1.31 -23.06
CA LEU A 766 42.94 0.15 -22.91
C LEU A 766 44.29 0.78 -23.31
N PRO A 767 44.31 1.83 -24.17
CA PRO A 767 45.54 2.39 -24.76
C PRO A 767 46.41 3.18 -23.76
N TYR A 768 45.89 3.48 -22.57
CA TYR A 768 46.60 4.17 -21.50
C TYR A 768 47.57 3.22 -20.76
N SER A 769 48.67 3.73 -20.21
CA SER A 769 49.59 2.94 -19.38
C SER A 769 49.03 2.70 -17.98
N SER A 770 48.96 1.44 -17.51
CA SER A 770 48.55 1.15 -16.13
C SER A 770 49.69 1.46 -15.15
N MET A 771 49.33 2.03 -13.99
CA MET A 771 50.25 2.47 -12.92
C MET A 771 51.42 3.37 -13.38
N PHE A 772 51.28 4.07 -14.52
CA PHE A 772 52.33 4.83 -15.23
C PHE A 772 53.59 4.04 -15.67
N LEU A 773 53.69 2.75 -15.34
CA LEU A 773 54.86 1.89 -15.58
C LEU A 773 54.61 0.82 -16.66
N LEU A 774 53.35 0.45 -16.89
CA LEU A 774 52.94 -0.68 -17.73
C LEU A 774 52.20 -0.19 -18.98
N SER A 775 52.96 0.11 -20.04
CA SER A 775 52.37 0.42 -21.35
C SER A 775 51.60 -0.78 -21.93
N PRO A 776 50.71 -0.57 -22.91
CA PRO A 776 50.02 -1.66 -23.62
C PRO A 776 50.96 -2.67 -24.32
N THR A 777 52.23 -2.32 -24.52
CA THR A 777 53.25 -3.19 -25.12
C THR A 777 54.02 -4.06 -24.11
N ASN A 778 53.78 -3.88 -22.80
CA ASN A 778 54.48 -4.62 -21.76
C ASN A 778 53.96 -6.07 -21.62
N GLY A 779 54.86 -7.05 -21.69
CA GLY A 779 54.53 -8.48 -21.62
C GLY A 779 53.79 -8.91 -20.34
N ILE A 780 54.05 -8.26 -19.20
CA ILE A 780 53.37 -8.57 -17.92
C ILE A 780 51.88 -8.22 -18.00
N ARG A 781 51.56 -7.02 -18.52
CA ARG A 781 50.18 -6.59 -18.74
C ARG A 781 49.50 -7.44 -19.82
N ARG A 782 50.25 -7.81 -20.87
CA ARG A 782 49.76 -8.71 -21.93
C ARG A 782 49.32 -10.08 -21.39
N ALA A 783 50.10 -10.64 -20.46
CA ALA A 783 49.77 -11.89 -19.78
C ALA A 783 48.58 -11.73 -18.81
N ALA A 784 48.55 -10.67 -18.01
CA ALA A 784 47.44 -10.42 -17.07
C ALA A 784 46.09 -10.27 -17.80
N HIS A 785 46.04 -9.45 -18.86
CA HIS A 785 44.87 -9.29 -19.71
C HIS A 785 44.43 -10.60 -20.37
N TRP A 786 45.38 -11.39 -20.88
CA TRP A 786 45.08 -12.71 -21.45
C TRP A 786 44.43 -13.64 -20.41
N ILE A 787 44.94 -13.66 -19.17
CA ILE A 787 44.38 -14.47 -18.07
C ILE A 787 42.97 -13.98 -17.70
N VAL A 788 42.78 -12.68 -17.52
CA VAL A 788 41.49 -12.09 -17.09
C VAL A 788 40.39 -12.32 -18.13
N ASN A 789 40.72 -12.27 -19.42
CA ASN A 789 39.78 -12.53 -20.52
C ASN A 789 39.63 -14.03 -20.88
N LEU A 790 40.19 -14.97 -20.11
CA LEU A 790 39.89 -16.40 -20.33
C LEU A 790 38.44 -16.70 -19.94
N ARG A 791 37.68 -17.31 -20.85
CA ARG A 791 36.28 -17.77 -20.61
C ARG A 791 36.10 -18.64 -19.35
N TYR A 792 37.15 -19.35 -18.93
CA TYR A 792 37.14 -20.15 -17.70
C TYR A 792 37.51 -19.37 -16.42
N PHE A 793 38.13 -18.19 -16.52
CA PHE A 793 38.57 -17.39 -15.37
C PHE A 793 37.36 -16.84 -14.59
N ASP A 794 36.38 -16.24 -15.29
CA ASP A 794 35.16 -15.76 -14.65
C ASP A 794 34.33 -16.88 -14.03
N PHE A 795 34.21 -18.03 -14.71
CA PHE A 795 33.54 -19.22 -14.19
C PHE A 795 34.24 -19.78 -12.93
N PHE A 796 35.58 -19.85 -12.95
CA PHE A 796 36.38 -20.28 -11.81
C PHE A 796 36.17 -19.37 -10.59
N ILE A 797 36.30 -18.05 -10.77
CA ILE A 797 36.07 -17.09 -9.67
C ILE A 797 34.61 -17.17 -9.18
N MET A 798 33.62 -17.37 -10.06
CA MET A 798 32.23 -17.57 -9.65
C MET A 798 32.05 -18.81 -8.76
N LEU A 799 32.69 -19.94 -9.11
CA LEU A 799 32.69 -21.15 -8.29
C LEU A 799 33.36 -20.91 -6.93
N ILE A 800 34.47 -20.17 -6.89
CA ILE A 800 35.14 -19.79 -5.63
C ILE A 800 34.27 -18.87 -4.76
N ILE A 801 33.50 -17.94 -5.36
CA ILE A 801 32.51 -17.13 -4.61
C ILE A 801 31.44 -18.03 -3.98
N ILE A 802 30.91 -19.00 -4.72
CA ILE A 802 29.90 -19.94 -4.21
C ILE A 802 30.49 -20.77 -3.05
N LEU A 803 31.69 -21.34 -3.21
CA LEU A 803 32.33 -22.11 -2.13
C LEU A 803 32.64 -21.25 -0.89
N SER A 804 33.08 -20.00 -1.07
CA SER A 804 33.27 -19.05 0.04
C SER A 804 31.95 -18.68 0.74
N SER A 805 30.85 -18.65 0.00
CA SER A 805 29.51 -18.39 0.56
C SER A 805 29.01 -19.59 1.37
N VAL A 806 29.26 -20.82 0.89
CA VAL A 806 28.94 -22.05 1.62
C VAL A 806 29.80 -22.20 2.88
N ALA A 807 31.08 -21.83 2.83
CA ALA A 807 31.95 -21.82 4.01
C ALA A 807 31.43 -20.84 5.09
N LEU A 808 31.02 -19.63 4.70
CA LEU A 808 30.40 -18.66 5.61
C LEU A 808 29.08 -19.16 6.22
N ALA A 809 28.26 -19.88 5.44
CA ALA A 809 27.01 -20.47 5.91
C ALA A 809 27.19 -21.71 6.80
N ALA A 810 28.41 -22.27 6.86
CA ALA A 810 28.76 -23.45 7.66
C ALA A 810 29.51 -23.11 8.97
N GLU A 811 29.80 -21.83 9.23
CA GLU A 811 30.45 -21.34 10.45
C GLU A 811 29.54 -21.56 11.67
N ASP A 812 30.07 -22.12 12.77
CA ASP A 812 29.35 -22.25 14.04
C ASP A 812 29.43 -20.92 14.82
N PRO A 813 28.31 -20.20 15.02
CA PRO A 813 28.31 -18.91 15.70
C PRO A 813 28.35 -19.02 17.24
N ILE A 814 28.23 -20.24 17.80
CA ILE A 814 28.18 -20.47 19.25
C ILE A 814 29.58 -20.71 19.80
N ASN A 815 30.41 -21.49 19.09
CA ASN A 815 31.74 -21.88 19.53
C ASN A 815 32.84 -21.45 18.53
N ASP A 816 33.35 -20.22 18.72
CA ASP A 816 34.44 -19.63 17.92
C ASP A 816 35.64 -20.58 17.76
N ASP A 817 36.04 -21.27 18.84
CA ASP A 817 37.26 -22.09 18.92
C ASP A 817 37.08 -23.54 18.43
N SER A 818 35.92 -23.89 17.85
CA SER A 818 35.64 -25.25 17.38
C SER A 818 36.64 -25.72 16.29
N ASP A 819 37.00 -27.01 16.29
CA ASP A 819 37.87 -27.58 15.24
C ASP A 819 37.32 -27.30 13.83
N TRP A 820 35.99 -27.34 13.69
CA TRP A 820 35.28 -27.01 12.46
C TRP A 820 35.52 -25.57 12.00
N ASN A 821 35.34 -24.58 12.90
CA ASN A 821 35.64 -23.18 12.59
C ASN A 821 37.14 -22.98 12.29
N ASN A 822 38.04 -23.68 12.99
CA ASN A 822 39.47 -23.64 12.68
C ASN A 822 39.78 -24.14 11.26
N TYR A 823 39.12 -25.19 10.77
CA TYR A 823 39.23 -25.62 9.36
C TYR A 823 38.63 -24.59 8.39
N LEU A 824 37.47 -24.02 8.71
CA LEU A 824 36.83 -22.99 7.88
C LEU A 824 37.68 -21.71 7.79
N ASP A 825 38.28 -21.23 8.87
CA ASP A 825 39.15 -20.04 8.87
C ASP A 825 40.39 -20.27 7.97
N VAL A 826 40.94 -21.50 7.92
CA VAL A 826 42.02 -21.86 6.96
C VAL A 826 41.53 -21.81 5.51
N VAL A 827 40.36 -22.37 5.23
CA VAL A 827 39.72 -22.35 3.89
C VAL A 827 39.42 -20.91 3.44
N ASP A 828 38.93 -20.06 4.35
CA ASP A 828 38.55 -18.69 4.03
C ASP A 828 39.78 -17.76 3.86
N ASN A 829 40.90 -18.08 4.51
CA ASN A 829 42.21 -17.50 4.19
C ASN A 829 42.65 -17.86 2.76
N VAL A 830 42.46 -19.10 2.31
CA VAL A 830 42.76 -19.51 0.92
C VAL A 830 41.89 -18.75 -0.09
N PHE A 831 40.58 -18.61 0.15
CA PHE A 831 39.70 -17.80 -0.71
C PHE A 831 40.13 -16.33 -0.75
N THR A 832 40.52 -15.76 0.39
CA THR A 832 41.00 -14.37 0.47
C THR A 832 42.26 -14.15 -0.37
N VAL A 833 43.19 -15.13 -0.41
CA VAL A 833 44.36 -15.07 -1.30
C VAL A 833 43.97 -15.14 -2.78
N ILE A 834 43.00 -15.99 -3.15
CA ILE A 834 42.51 -16.09 -4.54
C ILE A 834 41.89 -14.76 -5.00
N PHE A 835 41.07 -14.12 -4.16
CA PHE A 835 40.50 -12.80 -4.48
C PHE A 835 41.55 -11.69 -4.52
N ALA A 836 42.59 -11.74 -3.67
CA ALA A 836 43.71 -10.81 -3.77
C ALA A 836 44.48 -10.96 -5.09
N ILE A 837 44.69 -12.19 -5.57
CA ILE A 837 45.31 -12.45 -6.87
C ILE A 837 44.43 -11.90 -8.01
N GLU A 838 43.11 -12.12 -7.96
CA GLU A 838 42.17 -11.57 -8.95
C GLU A 838 42.20 -10.03 -8.98
N MET A 839 42.14 -9.39 -7.81
CA MET A 839 42.24 -7.93 -7.67
C MET A 839 43.54 -7.40 -8.27
N ILE A 840 44.68 -8.03 -7.97
CA ILE A 840 45.99 -7.64 -8.50
C ILE A 840 46.05 -7.80 -10.03
N LEU A 841 45.56 -8.92 -10.58
CA LEU A 841 45.52 -9.13 -12.03
C LEU A 841 44.67 -8.06 -12.75
N LYS A 842 43.50 -7.71 -12.18
CA LYS A 842 42.63 -6.66 -12.72
C LYS A 842 43.25 -5.26 -12.60
N ILE A 843 43.95 -4.94 -11.51
CA ILE A 843 44.67 -3.67 -11.35
C ILE A 843 45.85 -3.56 -12.34
N ILE A 844 46.53 -4.66 -12.65
CA ILE A 844 47.61 -4.69 -13.65
C ILE A 844 47.08 -4.42 -15.06
N ASP A 845 45.92 -4.99 -15.41
CA ASP A 845 45.30 -4.79 -16.73
C ASP A 845 44.64 -3.41 -16.88
N LEU A 846 43.73 -3.07 -15.95
CA LEU A 846 42.86 -1.89 -16.00
C LEU A 846 43.46 -0.64 -15.33
N GLY A 847 44.54 -0.74 -14.56
CA GLY A 847 45.07 0.38 -13.79
C GLY A 847 44.17 0.82 -12.62
N VAL A 848 44.64 1.82 -11.86
CA VAL A 848 44.12 2.11 -10.50
C VAL A 848 42.92 3.08 -10.51
N ILE A 849 43.12 4.37 -10.83
CA ILE A 849 42.09 5.44 -10.68
C ILE A 849 41.99 6.42 -11.88
N LEU A 850 43.07 6.63 -12.64
CA LEU A 850 43.21 7.88 -13.43
C LEU A 850 42.36 7.98 -14.69
N HIS A 851 42.07 6.89 -15.38
CA HIS A 851 41.32 6.91 -16.65
C HIS A 851 39.91 6.31 -16.48
N PRO A 852 38.93 6.62 -17.34
CA PRO A 852 37.53 6.18 -17.16
C PRO A 852 37.38 4.65 -16.95
N GLY A 853 38.12 3.82 -17.69
CA GLY A 853 38.13 2.36 -17.51
C GLY A 853 39.03 1.82 -16.39
N SER A 854 39.37 2.60 -15.37
CA SER A 854 40.25 2.14 -14.27
C SER A 854 39.51 1.32 -13.21
N TYR A 855 40.21 0.35 -12.59
CA TYR A 855 39.63 -0.62 -11.64
C TYR A 855 38.80 0.04 -10.53
N LEU A 856 39.33 1.04 -9.82
CA LEU A 856 38.65 1.71 -8.71
C LEU A 856 37.65 2.81 -9.12
N ARG A 857 37.32 2.96 -10.42
CA ARG A 857 36.16 3.77 -10.85
C ARG A 857 34.88 2.94 -10.95
N GLU A 858 34.99 1.62 -11.01
CA GLU A 858 33.83 0.74 -11.09
C GLU A 858 33.34 0.34 -9.69
N PHE A 859 32.06 0.57 -9.41
CA PHE A 859 31.44 0.29 -8.10
C PHE A 859 31.67 -1.14 -7.60
N TRP A 860 31.48 -2.14 -8.47
CA TRP A 860 31.68 -3.56 -8.15
C TRP A 860 33.12 -3.89 -7.75
N ASN A 861 34.10 -3.26 -8.39
CA ASN A 861 35.52 -3.45 -8.08
C ASN A 861 35.92 -2.71 -6.79
N ILE A 862 35.33 -1.54 -6.50
CA ILE A 862 35.53 -0.85 -5.21
C ILE A 862 35.06 -1.74 -4.06
N MET A 863 33.86 -2.32 -4.16
CA MET A 863 33.31 -3.22 -3.14
C MET A 863 34.22 -4.44 -2.90
N ASP A 864 34.67 -5.10 -3.97
CA ASP A 864 35.59 -6.24 -3.93
C ASP A 864 36.93 -5.87 -3.29
N ALA A 865 37.51 -4.72 -3.66
CA ALA A 865 38.73 -4.18 -3.08
C ALA A 865 38.58 -3.92 -1.57
N VAL A 866 37.46 -3.33 -1.12
CA VAL A 866 37.18 -3.12 0.32
C VAL A 866 37.15 -4.45 1.07
N VAL A 867 36.45 -5.47 0.55
CA VAL A 867 36.38 -6.80 1.18
C VAL A 867 37.77 -7.45 1.30
N VAL A 868 38.57 -7.42 0.23
CA VAL A 868 39.92 -7.99 0.20
C VAL A 868 40.86 -7.23 1.15
N ILE A 869 40.83 -5.90 1.15
CA ILE A 869 41.67 -5.05 2.02
C ILE A 869 41.30 -5.24 3.49
N CYS A 870 40.01 -5.27 3.84
CA CYS A 870 39.56 -5.53 5.21
C CYS A 870 39.93 -6.93 5.71
N ALA A 871 39.84 -7.95 4.85
CA ALA A 871 40.28 -9.30 5.20
C ALA A 871 41.81 -9.39 5.39
N PHE A 872 42.60 -8.72 4.54
CA PHE A 872 44.06 -8.67 4.69
C PHE A 872 44.49 -7.87 5.93
N ALA A 873 43.79 -6.78 6.24
CA ALA A 873 43.98 -6.03 7.49
C ALA A 873 43.71 -6.91 8.72
N SER A 874 42.59 -7.66 8.73
CA SER A 874 42.29 -8.63 9.80
C SER A 874 43.42 -9.62 10.02
N PHE A 875 43.99 -10.18 8.94
CA PHE A 875 45.12 -11.12 9.01
C PHE A 875 46.40 -10.49 9.57
N ILE A 876 46.70 -9.24 9.19
CA ILE A 876 47.85 -8.50 9.72
C ILE A 876 47.66 -8.22 11.23
N PHE A 877 46.50 -7.74 11.64
CA PHE A 877 46.22 -7.44 13.06
C PHE A 877 46.20 -8.71 13.93
N GLN A 878 45.78 -9.86 13.39
CA GLN A 878 45.78 -11.14 14.11
C GLN A 878 47.20 -11.73 14.27
N LYS A 879 48.16 -11.37 13.42
CA LYS A 879 49.58 -11.81 13.53
C LYS A 879 50.51 -10.78 14.16
N GLY A 880 50.18 -9.50 14.12
CA GLY A 880 50.95 -8.42 14.73
C GLY A 880 50.60 -8.25 16.21
N GLY A 881 51.26 -9.02 17.09
CA GLY A 881 51.01 -9.08 18.55
C GLY A 881 51.33 -7.80 19.36
N GLY A 882 50.85 -6.64 18.93
CA GLY A 882 50.89 -5.39 19.68
C GLY A 882 49.62 -5.14 20.49
N SER A 883 49.71 -4.27 21.50
CA SER A 883 48.64 -3.92 22.46
C SER A 883 47.35 -3.32 21.86
N VAL A 884 47.23 -3.26 20.54
CA VAL A 884 46.02 -2.81 19.80
C VAL A 884 45.11 -4.00 19.44
N GLY A 885 45.62 -5.24 19.50
CA GLY A 885 44.87 -6.47 19.16
C GLY A 885 43.78 -6.89 20.15
N THR A 886 43.55 -6.16 21.23
CA THR A 886 42.57 -6.51 22.28
C THR A 886 41.13 -6.10 21.96
N ASN A 887 40.92 -5.22 20.96
CA ASN A 887 39.57 -4.89 20.48
C ASN A 887 39.06 -5.95 19.48
N LEU A 888 38.93 -7.19 19.96
CA LEU A 888 38.46 -8.35 19.19
C LEU A 888 37.11 -8.10 18.49
N SER A 889 36.23 -7.29 19.08
CA SER A 889 34.94 -6.93 18.49
C SER A 889 35.05 -6.23 17.13
N THR A 890 36.00 -5.31 16.94
CA THR A 890 36.17 -4.61 15.64
C THR A 890 36.79 -5.52 14.59
N ILE A 891 37.64 -6.47 14.97
CA ILE A 891 38.19 -7.47 14.06
C ILE A 891 37.09 -8.45 13.62
N LYS A 892 36.20 -8.88 14.54
CA LYS A 892 35.00 -9.68 14.19
C LYS A 892 34.08 -8.93 13.22
N SER A 893 33.77 -7.64 13.46
CA SER A 893 32.93 -6.85 12.55
C SER A 893 33.51 -6.73 11.12
N LEU A 894 34.83 -6.72 10.96
CA LEU A 894 35.46 -6.72 9.63
C LEU A 894 35.31 -8.06 8.87
N ARG A 895 35.12 -9.19 9.58
CA ARG A 895 34.82 -10.49 8.95
C ARG A 895 33.44 -10.50 8.30
N VAL A 896 32.46 -9.77 8.86
CA VAL A 896 31.09 -9.65 8.31
C VAL A 896 31.08 -9.11 6.88
N LEU A 897 32.03 -8.25 6.49
CA LEU A 897 32.14 -7.74 5.12
C LEU A 897 32.34 -8.84 4.06
N ARG A 898 32.78 -10.05 4.45
CA ARG A 898 32.86 -11.21 3.56
C ARG A 898 31.48 -11.60 2.98
N VAL A 899 30.38 -11.23 3.64
CA VAL A 899 28.98 -11.43 3.16
C VAL A 899 28.66 -10.65 1.87
N LEU A 900 29.51 -9.70 1.46
CA LEU A 900 29.35 -8.96 0.20
C LEU A 900 29.90 -9.70 -1.02
N ARG A 901 30.71 -10.76 -0.82
CA ARG A 901 31.29 -11.58 -1.92
C ARG A 901 30.23 -12.14 -2.92
N PRO A 902 29.04 -12.63 -2.50
CA PRO A 902 28.01 -13.12 -3.41
C PRO A 902 27.48 -12.05 -4.37
N LEU A 903 27.46 -10.76 -3.97
CA LEU A 903 26.91 -9.67 -4.79
C LEU A 903 27.66 -9.49 -6.12
N LYS A 904 28.93 -9.90 -6.18
CA LYS A 904 29.74 -9.92 -7.41
C LYS A 904 29.19 -10.85 -8.51
N THR A 905 28.28 -11.76 -8.17
CA THR A 905 27.55 -12.57 -9.16
C THR A 905 26.55 -11.74 -9.97
N ILE A 906 26.01 -10.64 -9.42
CA ILE A 906 25.05 -9.74 -10.10
C ILE A 906 25.65 -9.23 -11.41
N LYS A 907 26.85 -8.63 -11.37
CA LYS A 907 27.58 -8.15 -12.56
C LYS A 907 27.77 -9.24 -13.63
N ARG A 908 27.95 -10.50 -13.22
CA ARG A 908 28.33 -11.62 -14.11
C ARG A 908 27.15 -12.40 -14.70
N VAL A 909 25.94 -12.23 -14.18
CA VAL A 909 24.74 -12.86 -14.71
C VAL A 909 23.90 -11.75 -15.35
N PRO A 910 23.90 -11.58 -16.69
CA PRO A 910 23.26 -10.43 -17.33
C PRO A 910 21.79 -10.23 -16.93
N LYS A 911 21.06 -11.34 -16.74
CA LYS A 911 19.67 -11.32 -16.26
C LYS A 911 19.51 -10.77 -14.84
N LEU A 912 20.47 -11.05 -13.95
CA LEU A 912 20.47 -10.53 -12.58
C LEU A 912 20.97 -9.08 -12.54
N LYS A 913 21.95 -8.73 -13.39
CA LYS A 913 22.39 -7.36 -13.63
C LYS A 913 21.24 -6.47 -14.09
N ALA A 914 20.52 -6.85 -15.14
CA ALA A 914 19.38 -6.10 -15.67
C ALA A 914 18.29 -5.85 -14.62
N VAL A 915 17.91 -6.88 -13.85
CA VAL A 915 16.94 -6.73 -12.74
C VAL A 915 17.48 -5.78 -11.65
N PHE A 916 18.77 -5.85 -11.32
CA PHE A 916 19.38 -4.96 -10.34
C PHE A 916 19.45 -3.50 -10.82
N ASP A 917 19.88 -3.26 -12.06
CA ASP A 917 20.00 -1.93 -12.64
C ASP A 917 18.61 -1.27 -12.80
N CYS A 918 17.58 -2.05 -13.15
CA CYS A 918 16.17 -1.65 -13.14
C CYS A 918 15.69 -1.21 -11.72
N VAL A 919 15.99 -2.02 -10.69
CA VAL A 919 15.67 -1.68 -9.29
C VAL A 919 16.42 -0.42 -8.81
N VAL A 920 17.70 -0.26 -9.16
CA VAL A 920 18.49 0.92 -8.76
C VAL A 920 18.04 2.20 -9.48
N ASN A 921 17.61 2.09 -10.73
CA ASN A 921 17.09 3.23 -11.48
C ASN A 921 15.71 3.66 -10.98
N SER A 922 14.78 2.73 -10.74
CA SER A 922 13.46 3.02 -10.15
C SER A 922 13.55 3.67 -8.75
N LEU A 923 14.54 3.27 -7.93
CA LEU A 923 14.77 3.85 -6.60
C LEU A 923 15.04 5.37 -6.61
N LYS A 924 15.56 5.96 -7.70
CA LYS A 924 15.82 7.41 -7.78
C LYS A 924 14.54 8.22 -7.61
N ASN A 925 13.45 7.76 -8.23
CA ASN A 925 12.13 8.42 -8.15
C ASN A 925 11.47 8.14 -6.79
N VAL A 926 11.69 6.95 -6.22
CA VAL A 926 11.22 6.56 -4.87
C VAL A 926 11.78 7.47 -3.77
N ILE A 927 13.03 7.94 -3.86
CA ILE A 927 13.67 8.76 -2.82
C ILE A 927 12.87 10.03 -2.51
N ASN A 928 12.32 10.73 -3.52
CA ASN A 928 11.54 11.95 -3.29
C ASN A 928 10.29 11.66 -2.43
N ILE A 929 9.58 10.57 -2.74
CA ILE A 929 8.41 10.11 -1.97
C ILE A 929 8.83 9.64 -0.57
N LEU A 930 9.96 8.94 -0.46
CA LEU A 930 10.51 8.49 0.81
C LEU A 930 10.77 9.64 1.79
N ILE A 931 11.23 10.80 1.32
CA ILE A 931 11.40 11.97 2.20
C ILE A 931 10.04 12.53 2.66
N VAL A 932 9.03 12.55 1.80
CA VAL A 932 7.66 12.96 2.20
C VAL A 932 7.10 11.99 3.24
N TYR A 933 7.24 10.68 3.00
CA TYR A 933 6.86 9.64 3.94
C TYR A 933 7.56 9.78 5.31
N ILE A 934 8.88 9.97 5.34
CA ILE A 934 9.65 10.19 6.59
C ILE A 934 9.16 11.46 7.31
N LEU A 935 8.88 12.54 6.58
CA LEU A 935 8.37 13.79 7.14
C LEU A 935 6.98 13.59 7.79
N PHE A 936 6.07 12.87 7.14
CA PHE A 936 4.77 12.53 7.72
C PHE A 936 4.92 11.58 8.92
N HIS A 937 5.78 10.56 8.83
CA HIS A 937 6.03 9.59 9.92
C HIS A 937 6.55 10.30 11.17
N PHE A 938 7.48 11.23 10.98
CA PHE A 938 7.97 12.12 12.03
C PHE A 938 6.86 12.98 12.65
N ILE A 939 5.97 13.58 11.85
CA ILE A 939 4.82 14.33 12.40
C ILE A 939 3.97 13.45 13.32
N PHE A 940 3.59 12.24 12.86
CA PHE A 940 2.80 11.32 13.67
C PHE A 940 3.56 10.83 14.92
N ALA A 941 4.87 10.63 14.84
CA ALA A 941 5.69 10.28 16.00
C ALA A 941 5.70 11.39 17.05
N VAL A 942 5.86 12.66 16.66
CA VAL A 942 5.77 13.77 17.62
C VAL A 942 4.35 13.92 18.19
N ILE A 943 3.30 13.70 17.39
CA ILE A 943 1.91 13.64 17.89
C ILE A 943 1.75 12.51 18.93
N ALA A 944 2.33 11.33 18.69
CA ALA A 944 2.27 10.21 19.62
C ALA A 944 2.99 10.54 20.95
N VAL A 945 4.19 11.12 20.91
CA VAL A 945 4.88 11.63 22.11
C VAL A 945 3.98 12.61 22.88
N GLN A 946 3.37 13.58 22.20
CA GLN A 946 2.44 14.56 22.80
C GLN A 946 1.16 13.97 23.42
N LEU A 947 0.80 12.74 23.06
CA LEU A 947 -0.35 12.01 23.62
C LEU A 947 0.05 11.05 24.75
N PHE A 948 1.20 10.38 24.61
CA PHE A 948 1.50 9.11 25.29
C PHE A 948 2.81 9.07 26.10
N HIS A 949 3.69 10.08 26.03
CA HIS A 949 4.96 10.07 26.79
C HIS A 949 4.72 9.85 28.28
N GLY A 950 5.51 8.97 28.91
CA GLY A 950 5.44 8.71 30.34
C GLY A 950 4.24 7.87 30.81
N LYS A 951 3.36 7.40 29.92
CA LYS A 951 2.10 6.69 30.28
C LYS A 951 2.12 5.19 30.00
N PHE A 952 3.27 4.66 29.58
CA PHE A 952 3.46 3.27 29.13
C PHE A 952 4.20 2.42 30.18
N PHE A 953 4.14 2.83 31.45
CA PHE A 953 4.63 2.04 32.57
C PHE A 953 3.54 1.13 33.14
N TYR A 954 3.92 -0.01 33.69
CA TYR A 954 3.01 -0.93 34.36
C TYR A 954 3.70 -1.62 35.54
N CYS A 955 2.89 -2.10 36.49
CA CYS A 955 3.32 -3.06 37.50
C CYS A 955 2.88 -4.46 37.07
N ASN A 956 3.70 -5.48 37.32
CA ASN A 956 3.27 -6.88 37.15
C ASN A 956 2.14 -7.30 38.12
N ASP A 957 1.98 -6.61 39.24
CA ASP A 957 0.79 -6.68 40.10
C ASP A 957 -0.24 -5.61 39.65
N SER A 958 -1.31 -6.05 38.99
CA SER A 958 -2.38 -5.18 38.48
C SER A 958 -3.14 -4.40 39.56
N SER A 959 -2.97 -4.73 40.85
CA SER A 959 -3.52 -3.95 41.97
C SER A 959 -2.71 -2.66 42.28
N LYS A 960 -1.57 -2.44 41.60
CA LYS A 960 -0.66 -1.30 41.83
C LYS A 960 -0.48 -0.46 40.57
N SER A 961 -0.85 0.81 40.66
CA SER A 961 -0.82 1.77 39.56
C SER A 961 0.29 2.84 39.68
N ILE A 962 1.15 2.77 40.70
CA ILE A 962 2.23 3.75 40.94
C ILE A 962 3.50 3.01 41.36
N ASN A 963 4.66 3.42 40.82
CA ASN A 963 6.00 2.88 41.13
C ASN A 963 6.26 2.70 42.64
N ASP A 964 6.00 3.72 43.45
CA ASP A 964 6.19 3.70 44.91
C ASP A 964 5.38 2.59 45.61
N THR A 965 4.22 2.22 45.03
CA THR A 965 3.36 1.14 45.53
C THR A 965 3.67 -0.23 44.92
N CYS A 966 4.42 -0.26 43.80
CA CYS A 966 4.83 -1.46 43.07
C CYS A 966 6.11 -2.06 43.66
N GLN A 967 6.13 -2.32 44.98
CA GLN A 967 7.30 -2.82 45.70
C GLN A 967 7.01 -4.09 46.50
N GLY A 968 8.07 -4.82 46.88
CA GLY A 968 7.97 -6.09 47.62
C GLY A 968 7.53 -7.27 46.76
N TYR A 969 6.66 -8.13 47.30
CA TYR A 969 6.19 -9.36 46.66
C TYR A 969 4.66 -9.41 46.61
N TYR A 970 4.12 -10.14 45.65
CA TYR A 970 2.70 -10.43 45.50
C TYR A 970 2.49 -11.93 45.22
N PHE A 971 1.25 -12.39 45.40
CA PHE A 971 0.88 -13.75 45.02
C PHE A 971 0.29 -13.71 43.62
N LYS A 972 0.92 -14.44 42.71
CA LYS A 972 0.36 -14.79 41.42
C LYS A 972 -0.43 -16.08 41.61
N TYR A 973 -1.69 -16.05 41.17
CA TYR A 973 -2.60 -17.18 41.27
C TYR A 973 -2.61 -17.89 39.92
N GLU A 974 -1.73 -18.86 39.76
CA GLU A 974 -1.80 -19.78 38.63
C GLU A 974 -2.96 -20.75 38.87
N ALA A 975 -3.67 -21.11 37.79
CA ALA A 975 -4.79 -22.05 37.86
C ALA A 975 -4.26 -23.40 38.35
N GLY A 976 -4.57 -23.73 39.60
CA GLY A 976 -4.06 -24.93 40.25
C GLY A 976 -4.90 -26.15 39.89
N ASP A 977 -4.23 -27.21 39.47
CA ASP A 977 -4.84 -28.48 39.07
C ASP A 977 -5.71 -29.06 40.18
N THR A 978 -7.02 -29.20 39.92
CA THR A 978 -7.96 -29.94 40.79
C THR A 978 -8.93 -30.74 39.95
N GLU A 979 -9.16 -31.99 40.37
CA GLU A 979 -9.99 -32.99 39.69
C GLU A 979 -11.49 -32.62 39.59
N ASP A 980 -11.93 -31.61 40.35
CA ASP A 980 -13.28 -31.07 40.34
C ASP A 980 -13.35 -29.75 39.55
N VAL A 981 -14.10 -29.76 38.44
CA VAL A 981 -14.41 -28.57 37.62
C VAL A 981 -15.09 -27.45 38.44
N ASN A 982 -15.69 -27.79 39.59
CA ASN A 982 -16.37 -26.85 40.48
C ASN A 982 -15.47 -26.23 41.56
N SER A 983 -14.18 -26.57 41.65
CA SER A 983 -13.32 -26.13 42.76
C SER A 983 -11.84 -25.92 42.39
N GLN A 984 -11.59 -25.21 41.28
CA GLN A 984 -10.27 -24.66 40.90
C GLN A 984 -9.53 -24.09 42.12
N LYS A 985 -8.45 -24.75 42.54
CA LYS A 985 -7.67 -24.38 43.72
C LYS A 985 -6.35 -23.73 43.32
N PHE A 986 -6.43 -22.46 42.93
CA PHE A 986 -5.28 -21.63 42.57
C PHE A 986 -4.11 -21.79 43.54
N ILE A 987 -2.94 -22.17 43.02
CA ILE A 987 -1.72 -22.30 43.82
C ILE A 987 -1.03 -20.93 43.81
N PRO A 988 -0.84 -20.27 44.97
CA PRO A 988 -0.21 -18.96 45.01
C PRO A 988 1.31 -19.09 44.89
N THR A 989 1.87 -18.73 43.74
CA THR A 989 3.31 -18.52 43.56
C THR A 989 3.69 -17.11 44.01
N SER A 990 4.84 -16.95 44.68
CA SER A 990 5.28 -15.65 45.17
C SER A 990 6.25 -14.99 44.18
N GLU A 991 5.77 -13.97 43.48
CA GLU A 991 6.58 -13.19 42.55
C GLU A 991 6.96 -11.82 43.14
N ARG A 992 8.12 -11.29 42.74
CA ARG A 992 8.57 -9.95 43.14
C ARG A 992 7.87 -8.89 42.28
N ARG A 993 7.35 -7.84 42.89
CA ARG A 993 6.82 -6.69 42.16
C ARG A 993 7.94 -5.99 41.37
N LYS A 994 7.66 -5.68 40.11
CA LYS A 994 8.53 -4.90 39.22
C LYS A 994 7.68 -3.84 38.53
N TRP A 995 8.17 -2.61 38.58
CA TRP A 995 7.67 -1.50 37.77
C TRP A 995 8.51 -1.45 36.50
N ASP A 996 7.90 -1.70 35.36
CA ASP A 996 8.58 -1.75 34.06
C ASP A 996 7.80 -0.97 33.01
N LYS A 997 8.39 -0.81 31.83
CA LYS A 997 7.75 -0.20 30.66
C LYS A 997 7.31 -1.26 29.66
N GLN A 998 6.26 -0.96 28.90
CA GLN A 998 5.87 -1.76 27.74
C GLN A 998 7.00 -1.78 26.69
N ASP A 999 7.16 -2.86 25.94
CA ASP A 999 8.21 -3.02 24.94
C ASP A 999 8.17 -1.93 23.85
N PHE A 1000 6.96 -1.59 23.42
CA PHE A 1000 6.65 -0.50 22.50
C PHE A 1000 6.01 0.67 23.25
N TYR A 1001 6.62 1.84 23.18
CA TYR A 1001 6.27 3.03 23.97
C TYR A 1001 6.63 4.35 23.24
N TYR A 1002 6.26 5.48 23.83
CA TYR A 1002 6.25 6.81 23.17
C TYR A 1002 6.99 7.91 23.95
N ASP A 1003 8.04 7.58 24.71
CA ASP A 1003 8.72 8.54 25.59
C ASP A 1003 9.60 9.58 24.88
N ASN A 1004 9.98 9.33 23.62
CA ASN A 1004 10.72 10.26 22.78
C ASN A 1004 10.44 9.97 21.28
N VAL A 1005 10.76 10.93 20.42
CA VAL A 1005 10.39 10.87 18.98
C VAL A 1005 11.04 9.70 18.24
N ALA A 1006 12.28 9.33 18.58
CA ALA A 1006 12.97 8.23 17.88
C ALA A 1006 12.36 6.86 18.21
N VAL A 1007 12.04 6.61 19.48
CA VAL A 1007 11.34 5.39 19.90
C VAL A 1007 9.90 5.41 19.38
N ALA A 1008 9.22 6.56 19.39
CA ALA A 1008 7.90 6.71 18.79
C ALA A 1008 7.89 6.38 17.28
N MET A 1009 8.91 6.78 16.52
CA MET A 1009 9.06 6.39 15.11
C MET A 1009 9.27 4.87 14.94
N LEU A 1010 9.97 4.20 15.86
CA LEU A 1010 10.14 2.75 15.85
C LEU A 1010 8.82 2.02 16.18
N THR A 1011 8.12 2.45 17.22
CA THR A 1011 6.81 1.90 17.59
C THR A 1011 5.79 2.09 16.47
N LEU A 1012 5.72 3.28 15.85
CA LEU A 1012 4.84 3.52 14.72
C LEU A 1012 5.25 2.70 13.48
N PHE A 1013 6.54 2.42 13.29
CA PHE A 1013 6.99 1.54 12.20
C PHE A 1013 6.49 0.10 12.39
N ALA A 1014 6.55 -0.47 13.60
CA ALA A 1014 5.95 -1.77 13.90
C ALA A 1014 4.42 -1.76 13.71
N VAL A 1015 3.74 -0.71 14.18
CA VAL A 1015 2.30 -0.52 13.94
C VAL A 1015 1.98 -0.46 12.43
N GLN A 1016 2.88 0.07 11.60
CA GLN A 1016 2.71 0.14 10.15
C GLN A 1016 2.98 -1.19 9.42
N THR A 1017 3.89 -2.05 9.90
CA THR A 1017 4.06 -3.38 9.29
C THR A 1017 2.82 -4.26 9.50
N GLY A 1018 2.02 -3.93 10.51
CA GLY A 1018 0.83 -4.69 10.87
C GLY A 1018 1.09 -5.70 11.98
N GLU A 1019 2.31 -5.80 12.51
CA GLU A 1019 2.69 -6.79 13.54
C GLU A 1019 2.64 -6.17 14.95
N GLY A 1020 2.07 -6.89 15.91
CA GLY A 1020 1.97 -6.51 17.33
C GLY A 1020 1.13 -5.26 17.63
N TRP A 1021 0.58 -4.62 16.60
CA TRP A 1021 -0.15 -3.36 16.72
C TRP A 1021 -1.41 -3.41 17.62
N PRO A 1022 -2.16 -4.53 17.75
CA PRO A 1022 -3.30 -4.61 18.66
C PRO A 1022 -2.85 -4.42 20.11
N GLN A 1023 -1.71 -4.99 20.52
CA GLN A 1023 -1.17 -4.79 21.87
C GLN A 1023 -0.79 -3.32 22.12
N VAL A 1024 -0.16 -2.66 21.13
CA VAL A 1024 0.17 -1.22 21.22
C VAL A 1024 -1.10 -0.37 21.31
N LEU A 1025 -2.15 -0.70 20.55
CA LEU A 1025 -3.48 -0.07 20.65
C LEU A 1025 -4.07 -0.25 22.06
N GLN A 1026 -4.11 -1.47 22.59
CA GLN A 1026 -4.71 -1.73 23.90
C GLN A 1026 -3.95 -1.01 25.02
N ASN A 1027 -2.62 -1.05 24.99
CA ASN A 1027 -1.77 -0.27 25.89
C ASN A 1027 -2.07 1.24 25.80
N SER A 1028 -2.35 1.77 24.60
CA SER A 1028 -2.70 3.19 24.39
C SER A 1028 -4.08 3.59 24.89
N ILE A 1029 -5.07 2.70 24.76
CA ILE A 1029 -6.43 2.87 25.29
C ILE A 1029 -6.40 2.83 26.83
N ALA A 1030 -5.56 1.95 27.39
CA ALA A 1030 -5.41 1.78 28.83
C ALA A 1030 -4.51 2.83 29.50
N ALA A 1031 -3.69 3.56 28.75
CA ALA A 1031 -2.75 4.54 29.29
C ALA A 1031 -3.48 5.68 30.04
N THR A 1032 -3.06 6.00 31.25
CA THR A 1032 -3.75 6.95 32.14
C THR A 1032 -3.09 8.33 32.15
N GLU A 1033 -2.38 8.63 33.23
CA GLU A 1033 -1.59 9.85 33.50
C GLU A 1033 -0.09 9.52 33.46
N GLU A 1034 0.77 10.53 33.53
CA GLU A 1034 2.23 10.36 33.51
C GLU A 1034 2.73 9.64 34.78
N ASP A 1035 3.65 8.68 34.62
CA ASP A 1035 4.17 7.81 35.68
C ASP A 1035 3.11 6.96 36.42
N HIS A 1036 1.91 6.83 35.85
CA HIS A 1036 0.82 5.97 36.34
C HIS A 1036 0.62 4.73 35.46
N GLY A 1037 0.10 3.67 36.07
CA GLY A 1037 -0.17 2.38 35.43
C GLY A 1037 -1.43 2.37 34.57
N PRO A 1038 -1.61 1.33 33.73
CA PRO A 1038 -2.75 1.22 32.83
C PRO A 1038 -4.06 0.92 33.58
N ILE A 1039 -5.17 1.48 33.10
CA ILE A 1039 -6.53 1.13 33.50
C ILE A 1039 -7.28 0.66 32.24
N PRO A 1040 -7.78 -0.60 32.19
CA PRO A 1040 -8.48 -1.11 31.00
C PRO A 1040 -9.64 -0.21 30.54
N ASN A 1041 -9.73 0.01 29.23
CA ASN A 1041 -10.79 0.80 28.57
C ASN A 1041 -10.95 2.25 29.06
N TYR A 1042 -9.88 2.87 29.60
CA TYR A 1042 -9.97 4.23 30.16
C TYR A 1042 -10.24 5.33 29.12
N HIS A 1043 -9.53 5.33 27.98
CA HIS A 1043 -9.70 6.33 26.91
C HIS A 1043 -9.77 5.67 25.52
N ILE A 1044 -10.93 5.08 25.20
CA ILE A 1044 -11.16 4.39 23.92
C ILE A 1044 -11.07 5.32 22.71
N GLU A 1045 -11.30 6.63 22.86
CA GLU A 1045 -11.17 7.64 21.80
C GLU A 1045 -9.75 7.76 21.25
N ARG A 1046 -8.73 7.33 22.01
CA ARG A 1046 -7.33 7.31 21.55
C ARG A 1046 -7.09 6.29 20.44
N SER A 1047 -7.99 5.32 20.26
CA SER A 1047 -7.97 4.39 19.12
C SER A 1047 -8.08 5.10 17.75
N LEU A 1048 -8.71 6.27 17.69
CA LEU A 1048 -8.83 7.07 16.46
C LEU A 1048 -7.45 7.47 15.89
N PHE A 1049 -6.44 7.64 16.74
CA PHE A 1049 -5.07 7.91 16.30
C PHE A 1049 -4.55 6.78 15.40
N TYR A 1050 -4.74 5.53 15.81
CA TYR A 1050 -4.34 4.35 15.05
C TYR A 1050 -5.15 4.17 13.77
N ILE A 1051 -6.48 4.34 13.82
CA ILE A 1051 -7.31 4.26 12.61
C ILE A 1051 -6.87 5.29 11.57
N ILE A 1052 -6.61 6.54 11.97
CA ILE A 1052 -6.10 7.59 11.07
C ILE A 1052 -4.69 7.24 10.57
N TYR A 1053 -3.81 6.72 11.43
CA TYR A 1053 -2.47 6.29 11.07
C TYR A 1053 -2.48 5.18 10.00
N PHE A 1054 -3.30 4.14 10.19
CA PHE A 1054 -3.50 3.07 9.20
C PHE A 1054 -4.01 3.58 7.85
N ILE A 1055 -4.97 4.53 7.86
CA ILE A 1055 -5.50 5.16 6.63
C ILE A 1055 -4.42 5.96 5.89
N VAL A 1056 -3.47 6.58 6.61
CA VAL A 1056 -2.41 7.41 6.00
C VAL A 1056 -1.21 6.59 5.53
N PHE A 1057 -0.74 5.63 6.32
CA PHE A 1057 0.52 4.91 6.05
C PHE A 1057 0.30 3.60 5.27
N PRO A 1058 -0.14 2.48 5.88
CA PRO A 1058 -0.50 1.24 5.18
C PRO A 1058 -1.44 1.43 3.98
N PHE A 1059 -2.41 2.34 4.07
CA PHE A 1059 -3.47 2.44 3.06
C PHE A 1059 -3.31 3.57 2.03
N PHE A 1060 -2.32 4.45 2.17
CA PHE A 1060 -2.10 5.53 1.21
C PHE A 1060 -0.63 5.66 0.79
N PHE A 1061 0.31 5.77 1.74
CA PHE A 1061 1.73 5.81 1.37
C PHE A 1061 2.21 4.51 0.70
N VAL A 1062 1.83 3.33 1.21
CA VAL A 1062 2.20 2.05 0.57
C VAL A 1062 1.67 1.96 -0.85
N ASN A 1063 0.40 2.34 -1.10
CA ASN A 1063 -0.18 2.32 -2.44
C ASN A 1063 0.54 3.29 -3.39
N ILE A 1064 0.98 4.45 -2.89
CA ILE A 1064 1.80 5.39 -3.67
C ILE A 1064 3.17 4.78 -4.01
N PHE A 1065 3.84 4.13 -3.07
CA PHE A 1065 5.11 3.45 -3.35
C PHE A 1065 4.95 2.33 -4.39
N VAL A 1066 3.95 1.47 -4.20
CA VAL A 1066 3.64 0.38 -5.16
C VAL A 1066 3.27 0.95 -6.53
N ALA A 1067 2.45 2.01 -6.59
CA ALA A 1067 2.10 2.67 -7.84
C ALA A 1067 3.32 3.27 -8.55
N LEU A 1068 4.18 4.03 -7.86
CA LEU A 1068 5.38 4.61 -8.49
C LEU A 1068 6.37 3.52 -8.93
N ILE A 1069 6.57 2.46 -8.15
CA ILE A 1069 7.41 1.33 -8.57
C ILE A 1069 6.83 0.71 -9.85
N ILE A 1070 5.52 0.42 -9.89
CA ILE A 1070 4.86 -0.11 -11.09
C ILE A 1070 5.04 0.83 -12.30
N ILE A 1071 4.91 2.16 -12.13
CA ILE A 1071 5.17 3.13 -13.21
C ILE A 1071 6.61 2.98 -13.70
N THR A 1072 7.61 3.08 -12.82
CA THR A 1072 9.02 3.04 -13.25
C THR A 1072 9.40 1.71 -13.93
N PHE A 1073 8.81 0.59 -13.51
CA PHE A 1073 8.97 -0.70 -14.19
C PHE A 1073 8.23 -0.75 -15.54
N GLN A 1074 7.06 -0.10 -15.67
CA GLN A 1074 6.33 0.02 -16.92
C GLN A 1074 7.06 0.93 -17.92
N GLU A 1075 7.52 2.11 -17.49
CA GLU A 1075 8.31 3.06 -18.29
C GLU A 1075 9.58 2.41 -18.83
N GLN A 1076 10.32 1.67 -18.00
CA GLN A 1076 11.52 0.95 -18.47
C GLN A 1076 11.18 -0.20 -19.42
N GLY A 1077 10.14 -0.99 -19.13
CA GLY A 1077 9.67 -2.03 -20.04
C GLY A 1077 9.08 -1.50 -21.35
N GLU A 1078 8.55 -0.28 -21.37
CA GLU A 1078 8.07 0.40 -22.58
C GLU A 1078 9.22 1.05 -23.36
N ALA A 1079 10.22 1.62 -22.68
CA ALA A 1079 11.45 2.12 -23.33
C ALA A 1079 12.20 0.99 -24.06
N GLU A 1080 12.36 -0.19 -23.45
CA GLU A 1080 12.90 -1.40 -24.11
C GLU A 1080 12.03 -1.88 -25.29
N LEU A 1081 10.76 -1.49 -25.37
CA LEU A 1081 9.82 -1.87 -26.44
C LEU A 1081 9.65 -0.80 -27.52
N GLN A 1082 10.04 0.45 -27.28
CA GLN A 1082 9.86 1.58 -28.21
C GLN A 1082 10.74 1.52 -29.45
N ASP A 1083 11.74 0.64 -29.49
CA ASP A 1083 12.73 0.51 -30.56
C ASP A 1083 12.19 -0.14 -31.87
N GLY A 1084 10.90 0.04 -32.17
CA GLY A 1084 10.27 -0.49 -33.38
C GLY A 1084 8.94 0.17 -33.77
N GLU A 1085 8.73 0.33 -35.08
CA GLU A 1085 7.51 0.91 -35.69
C GLU A 1085 6.23 0.03 -35.55
N ILE A 1086 6.28 -1.08 -34.81
CA ILE A 1086 5.28 -2.15 -34.82
C ILE A 1086 4.51 -2.18 -33.49
N ASP A 1087 3.18 -2.12 -33.53
CA ASP A 1087 2.33 -2.17 -32.34
C ASP A 1087 2.51 -3.48 -31.54
N LYS A 1088 2.35 -3.42 -30.22
CA LYS A 1088 2.48 -4.56 -29.30
C LYS A 1088 1.59 -5.75 -29.70
N ASN A 1089 0.37 -5.50 -30.18
CA ASN A 1089 -0.52 -6.55 -30.65
C ASN A 1089 -0.04 -7.16 -31.97
N GLN A 1090 0.55 -6.36 -32.86
CA GLN A 1090 1.14 -6.83 -34.10
C GLN A 1090 2.38 -7.68 -33.83
N LYS A 1091 3.30 -7.24 -32.94
CA LYS A 1091 4.47 -8.00 -32.50
C LYS A 1091 4.07 -9.36 -31.92
N SER A 1092 3.13 -9.39 -30.97
CA SER A 1092 2.61 -10.63 -30.37
C SER A 1092 1.94 -11.57 -31.40
N CYS A 1093 1.22 -11.01 -32.38
CA CYS A 1093 0.62 -11.80 -33.47
C CYS A 1093 1.68 -12.40 -34.41
N ILE A 1094 2.72 -11.63 -34.75
CA ILE A 1094 3.86 -12.08 -35.57
C ILE A 1094 4.63 -13.18 -34.83
N ASP A 1095 4.99 -12.95 -33.57
CA ASP A 1095 5.69 -13.93 -32.73
C ASP A 1095 4.89 -15.22 -32.59
N PHE A 1096 3.58 -15.14 -32.30
CA PHE A 1096 2.71 -16.31 -32.27
C PHE A 1096 2.69 -17.05 -33.62
N THR A 1097 2.58 -16.32 -34.74
CA THR A 1097 2.53 -16.91 -36.08
C THR A 1097 3.85 -17.60 -36.47
N ILE A 1098 4.99 -17.06 -36.03
CA ILE A 1098 6.32 -17.65 -36.25
C ILE A 1098 6.56 -18.86 -35.33
N GLN A 1099 6.10 -18.80 -34.08
CA GLN A 1099 6.30 -19.86 -33.08
C GLN A 1099 5.26 -21.00 -33.16
N ALA A 1100 4.10 -20.77 -33.76
CA ALA A 1100 3.02 -21.75 -33.85
C ALA A 1100 3.44 -23.01 -34.62
N ARG A 1101 3.35 -24.17 -33.95
CA ARG A 1101 3.62 -25.50 -34.53
C ARG A 1101 2.33 -26.33 -34.59
N PRO A 1102 2.16 -27.20 -35.60
CA PRO A 1102 0.96 -28.02 -35.72
C PRO A 1102 0.83 -29.04 -34.58
N LEU A 1103 -0.38 -29.18 -34.03
CA LEU A 1103 -0.70 -30.17 -33.00
C LEU A 1103 -0.78 -31.59 -33.59
N GLU A 1104 0.24 -32.42 -33.33
CA GLU A 1104 0.27 -33.81 -33.76
C GLU A 1104 -0.66 -34.72 -32.95
N ARG A 1105 -1.93 -34.86 -33.38
CA ARG A 1105 -2.84 -35.88 -32.84
C ARG A 1105 -2.56 -37.25 -33.44
N TYR A 1106 -2.01 -38.17 -32.66
CA TYR A 1106 -1.80 -39.56 -33.08
C TYR A 1106 -3.13 -40.28 -33.33
N MET A 1107 -3.35 -40.77 -34.55
CA MET A 1107 -4.50 -41.58 -34.96
C MET A 1107 -4.01 -42.94 -35.52
N PRO A 1108 -4.52 -44.09 -35.03
CA PRO A 1108 -4.19 -45.40 -35.59
C PRO A 1108 -4.63 -45.52 -37.06
N LYS A 1109 -3.75 -46.05 -37.93
CA LYS A 1109 -3.99 -46.17 -39.38
C LYS A 1109 -5.17 -47.11 -39.72
N ASP A 1110 -5.27 -48.25 -39.02
CA ASP A 1110 -6.24 -49.29 -39.35
C ASP A 1110 -7.54 -49.16 -38.55
N ARG A 1111 -8.59 -48.60 -39.17
CA ARG A 1111 -9.92 -48.43 -38.56
C ARG A 1111 -10.57 -49.74 -38.04
N ASN A 1112 -10.19 -50.88 -38.61
CA ASN A 1112 -10.72 -52.19 -38.21
C ASN A 1112 -9.93 -52.84 -37.05
N SER A 1113 -8.76 -52.31 -36.70
CA SER A 1113 -7.93 -52.83 -35.61
C SER A 1113 -8.57 -52.57 -34.25
N MET A 1114 -8.35 -53.49 -33.30
CA MET A 1114 -8.70 -53.28 -31.89
C MET A 1114 -8.03 -52.00 -31.34
N LYS A 1115 -6.84 -51.64 -31.82
CA LYS A 1115 -6.16 -50.39 -31.43
C LYS A 1115 -7.01 -49.15 -31.75
N TYR A 1116 -7.66 -49.09 -32.91
CA TYR A 1116 -8.54 -47.98 -33.27
C TYR A 1116 -9.82 -47.95 -32.43
N LYS A 1117 -10.37 -49.11 -32.06
CA LYS A 1117 -11.54 -49.20 -31.17
C LYS A 1117 -11.23 -48.72 -29.75
N ILE A 1118 -10.07 -49.11 -29.20
CA ILE A 1118 -9.60 -48.65 -27.88
C ILE A 1118 -9.28 -47.15 -27.93
N TRP A 1119 -8.56 -46.68 -28.95
CA TRP A 1119 -8.28 -45.25 -29.14
C TRP A 1119 -9.56 -44.41 -29.25
N ARG A 1120 -10.58 -44.88 -29.99
CA ARG A 1120 -11.88 -44.20 -30.10
C ARG A 1120 -12.61 -44.10 -28.75
N LEU A 1121 -12.40 -45.05 -27.84
CA LEU A 1121 -12.98 -45.03 -26.49
C LEU A 1121 -12.18 -44.06 -25.58
N VAL A 1122 -10.85 -44.16 -25.57
CA VAL A 1122 -9.98 -43.32 -24.72
C VAL A 1122 -10.08 -41.84 -25.07
N VAL A 1123 -10.21 -41.49 -26.35
CA VAL A 1123 -10.35 -40.10 -26.84
C VAL A 1123 -11.82 -39.64 -26.85
N SER A 1124 -12.74 -40.40 -26.24
CA SER A 1124 -14.16 -40.01 -26.17
C SER A 1124 -14.45 -39.17 -24.94
N THR A 1125 -15.22 -38.08 -25.12
CA THR A 1125 -15.60 -37.21 -24.00
C THR A 1125 -16.33 -37.92 -22.85
N PRO A 1126 -17.16 -38.98 -23.05
CA PRO A 1126 -17.73 -39.73 -21.93
C PRO A 1126 -16.68 -40.48 -21.10
N PHE A 1127 -15.58 -40.93 -21.71
CA PHE A 1127 -14.48 -41.57 -20.99
C PHE A 1127 -13.69 -40.54 -20.16
N GLU A 1128 -13.42 -39.35 -20.73
CA GLU A 1128 -12.81 -38.23 -19.99
C GLU A 1128 -13.66 -37.81 -18.78
N TYR A 1129 -14.98 -37.63 -18.96
CA TYR A 1129 -15.89 -37.34 -17.84
C TYR A 1129 -15.94 -38.46 -16.79
N PHE A 1130 -15.88 -39.73 -17.21
CA PHE A 1130 -15.83 -40.87 -16.29
C PHE A 1130 -14.56 -40.83 -15.41
N ILE A 1131 -13.39 -40.58 -16.01
CA ILE A 1131 -12.13 -40.45 -15.26
C ILE A 1131 -12.17 -39.23 -14.32
N MET A 1132 -12.67 -38.07 -14.76
CA MET A 1132 -12.83 -36.91 -13.86
C MET A 1132 -13.74 -37.21 -12.66
N ILE A 1133 -14.84 -37.95 -12.86
CA ILE A 1133 -15.72 -38.37 -11.77
C ILE A 1133 -14.98 -39.33 -10.81
N LEU A 1134 -14.17 -40.26 -11.33
CA LEU A 1134 -13.35 -41.14 -10.48
C LEU A 1134 -12.32 -40.35 -9.65
N ILE A 1135 -11.68 -39.32 -10.23
CA ILE A 1135 -10.76 -38.44 -9.51
C ILE A 1135 -11.50 -37.72 -8.36
N VAL A 1136 -12.66 -37.14 -8.63
CA VAL A 1136 -13.48 -36.46 -7.59
C VAL A 1136 -13.93 -37.43 -6.49
N LEU A 1137 -14.35 -38.65 -6.84
CA LEU A 1137 -14.72 -39.64 -5.84
C LEU A 1137 -13.52 -40.12 -5.00
N ASN A 1138 -12.34 -40.24 -5.62
CA ASN A 1138 -11.10 -40.58 -4.91
C ASN A 1138 -10.64 -39.45 -3.99
N THR A 1139 -10.74 -38.17 -4.40
CA THR A 1139 -10.39 -37.05 -3.51
C THR A 1139 -11.35 -36.94 -2.32
N LEU A 1140 -12.66 -37.10 -2.54
CA LEU A 1140 -13.64 -37.19 -1.44
C LEU A 1140 -13.34 -38.35 -0.49
N LEU A 1141 -12.83 -39.48 -1.00
CA LEU A 1141 -12.45 -40.61 -0.16
C LEU A 1141 -11.21 -40.32 0.70
N LEU A 1142 -10.21 -39.63 0.18
CA LEU A 1142 -9.06 -39.18 0.98
C LEU A 1142 -9.47 -38.20 2.08
N MET A 1143 -10.42 -37.28 1.79
CA MET A 1143 -11.00 -36.36 2.78
C MET A 1143 -11.76 -37.06 3.92
N MET A 1144 -12.19 -38.32 3.73
CA MET A 1144 -12.97 -39.08 4.72
C MET A 1144 -12.14 -39.71 5.85
N LYS A 1145 -10.79 -39.57 5.81
CA LYS A 1145 -9.90 -39.98 6.91
C LYS A 1145 -10.07 -39.06 8.13
N PHE A 1146 -10.01 -39.63 9.33
CA PHE A 1146 -9.94 -38.87 10.58
C PHE A 1146 -9.16 -39.62 11.68
N TYR A 1147 -8.67 -38.87 12.68
CA TYR A 1147 -7.99 -39.38 13.88
C TYR A 1147 -8.95 -40.23 14.74
N GLN A 1148 -8.41 -41.22 15.48
CA GLN A 1148 -9.20 -42.19 16.28
C GLN A 1148 -10.33 -42.93 15.50
N GLN A 1149 -10.24 -43.02 14.17
CA GLN A 1149 -11.19 -43.78 13.35
C GLN A 1149 -11.23 -45.28 13.70
N LYS A 1150 -12.44 -45.86 13.72
CA LYS A 1150 -12.66 -47.29 14.01
C LYS A 1150 -11.85 -48.18 13.05
N LYS A 1151 -11.21 -49.24 13.56
CA LYS A 1151 -10.36 -50.15 12.77
C LYS A 1151 -11.08 -50.75 11.55
N SER A 1152 -12.38 -51.04 11.63
CA SER A 1152 -13.21 -51.49 10.51
C SER A 1152 -13.35 -50.45 9.39
N TYR A 1153 -13.49 -49.18 9.76
CA TYR A 1153 -13.59 -48.06 8.82
C TYR A 1153 -12.25 -47.80 8.11
N LYS A 1154 -11.13 -47.81 8.85
CA LYS A 1154 -9.78 -47.71 8.28
C LYS A 1154 -9.52 -48.82 7.25
N THR A 1155 -9.92 -50.06 7.56
CA THR A 1155 -9.79 -51.19 6.62
C THR A 1155 -10.70 -51.04 5.39
N ALA A 1156 -11.93 -50.55 5.55
CA ALA A 1156 -12.83 -50.28 4.43
C ALA A 1156 -12.27 -49.21 3.48
N LEU A 1157 -11.73 -48.11 4.05
CA LEU A 1157 -11.07 -47.04 3.30
C LEU A 1157 -9.87 -47.57 2.49
N HIS A 1158 -9.06 -48.44 3.10
CA HIS A 1158 -7.91 -49.07 2.44
C HIS A 1158 -8.33 -49.95 1.24
N TYR A 1159 -9.39 -50.77 1.38
CA TYR A 1159 -9.90 -51.57 0.25
C TYR A 1159 -10.45 -50.69 -0.87
N MET A 1160 -11.15 -49.60 -0.54
CA MET A 1160 -11.66 -48.67 -1.56
C MET A 1160 -10.53 -47.96 -2.31
N ASN A 1161 -9.47 -47.52 -1.61
CA ASN A 1161 -8.26 -46.99 -2.24
C ASN A 1161 -7.64 -48.00 -3.22
N MET A 1162 -7.57 -49.29 -2.86
CA MET A 1162 -7.10 -50.36 -3.76
C MET A 1162 -7.98 -50.51 -5.01
N VAL A 1163 -9.31 -50.34 -4.89
CA VAL A 1163 -10.24 -50.34 -6.03
C VAL A 1163 -10.01 -49.14 -6.95
N PHE A 1164 -9.82 -47.92 -6.40
CA PHE A 1164 -9.48 -46.74 -7.21
C PHE A 1164 -8.13 -46.90 -7.93
N THR A 1165 -7.09 -47.40 -7.25
CA THR A 1165 -5.81 -47.75 -7.90
C THR A 1165 -6.02 -48.76 -9.04
N GLY A 1166 -6.89 -49.75 -8.84
CA GLY A 1166 -7.28 -50.69 -9.90
C GLY A 1166 -7.92 -50.01 -11.12
N MET A 1167 -8.81 -49.04 -10.91
CA MET A 1167 -9.45 -48.31 -12.02
C MET A 1167 -8.47 -47.40 -12.78
N PHE A 1168 -7.60 -46.65 -12.08
CA PHE A 1168 -6.58 -45.81 -12.70
C PHE A 1168 -5.49 -46.62 -13.43
N THR A 1169 -5.14 -47.82 -12.94
CA THR A 1169 -4.23 -48.72 -13.67
C THR A 1169 -4.86 -49.26 -14.95
N ILE A 1170 -6.17 -49.58 -14.95
CA ILE A 1170 -6.91 -49.93 -16.18
C ILE A 1170 -6.92 -48.77 -17.17
N GLU A 1171 -7.18 -47.53 -16.71
CA GLU A 1171 -7.11 -46.33 -17.56
C GLU A 1171 -5.73 -46.17 -18.20
N CYS A 1172 -4.65 -46.25 -17.40
CA CYS A 1172 -3.27 -46.17 -17.87
C CYS A 1172 -2.97 -47.23 -18.94
N VAL A 1173 -3.38 -48.49 -18.71
CA VAL A 1173 -3.23 -49.57 -19.69
C VAL A 1173 -4.02 -49.28 -20.98
N LEU A 1174 -5.26 -48.77 -20.89
CA LEU A 1174 -6.06 -48.41 -22.07
C LEU A 1174 -5.44 -47.25 -22.86
N LYS A 1175 -4.93 -46.20 -22.19
CA LYS A 1175 -4.16 -45.11 -22.80
C LYS A 1175 -2.92 -45.64 -23.52
N ILE A 1176 -2.12 -46.49 -22.86
CA ILE A 1176 -0.93 -47.12 -23.44
C ILE A 1176 -1.28 -47.98 -24.67
N LEU A 1177 -2.38 -48.74 -24.65
CA LEU A 1177 -2.83 -49.53 -25.79
C LEU A 1177 -3.36 -48.66 -26.94
N ALA A 1178 -4.04 -47.55 -26.65
CA ALA A 1178 -4.56 -46.60 -27.62
C ALA A 1178 -3.47 -45.87 -28.40
N PHE A 1179 -2.51 -45.26 -27.70
CA PHE A 1179 -1.45 -44.46 -28.31
C PHE A 1179 -0.25 -45.34 -28.71
N GLY A 1180 0.07 -46.36 -27.91
CA GLY A 1180 1.23 -47.23 -28.06
C GLY A 1180 2.46 -46.68 -27.33
N VAL A 1181 3.33 -47.58 -26.87
CA VAL A 1181 4.63 -47.20 -26.26
C VAL A 1181 5.59 -46.75 -27.36
N ARG A 1182 5.60 -45.45 -27.68
CA ARG A 1182 6.69 -44.85 -28.46
C ARG A 1182 7.86 -44.55 -27.53
N VAL A 1183 8.84 -45.46 -27.51
CA VAL A 1183 10.16 -45.18 -26.93
C VAL A 1183 10.84 -44.09 -27.78
N ARG A 1184 11.50 -43.17 -27.09
CA ARG A 1184 12.17 -41.99 -27.64
C ARG A 1184 13.48 -42.38 -28.33
N GLU A 1185 13.46 -42.66 -29.64
CA GLU A 1185 14.70 -42.66 -30.43
C GLU A 1185 15.16 -41.21 -30.62
N HIS A 1186 16.27 -40.86 -29.96
CA HIS A 1186 16.91 -39.56 -30.11
C HIS A 1186 17.49 -39.41 -31.53
N VAL A 1187 16.89 -38.53 -32.33
CA VAL A 1187 17.59 -37.91 -33.46
C VAL A 1187 18.23 -36.61 -32.97
N PRO A 1188 19.57 -36.51 -32.87
CA PRO A 1188 20.22 -35.29 -32.43
C PRO A 1188 20.29 -34.30 -33.60
N ASN A 1189 19.32 -33.38 -33.67
CA ASN A 1189 19.44 -31.99 -34.17
C ASN A 1189 18.06 -31.39 -34.51
N SER A 1190 17.31 -30.96 -33.48
CA SER A 1190 16.43 -29.78 -33.54
C SER A 1190 15.78 -29.55 -32.18
N SER A 1191 15.64 -28.28 -31.80
CA SER A 1191 15.00 -27.82 -30.56
C SER A 1191 13.47 -27.99 -30.63
N ASN A 1192 13.03 -29.21 -30.32
CA ASN A 1192 11.62 -29.55 -30.15
C ASN A 1192 11.33 -29.87 -28.68
N HIS A 1193 10.59 -28.99 -28.00
CA HIS A 1193 9.94 -29.35 -26.75
C HIS A 1193 8.93 -30.48 -27.01
N SER A 1194 9.04 -31.51 -26.19
CA SER A 1194 8.27 -32.75 -26.30
C SER A 1194 7.08 -32.74 -25.35
N ILE A 1195 5.94 -33.25 -25.82
CA ILE A 1195 4.89 -33.80 -24.95
C ILE A 1195 5.56 -34.86 -24.06
N ASN A 1196 5.45 -34.67 -22.74
CA ASN A 1196 6.09 -35.51 -21.74
C ASN A 1196 5.25 -36.76 -21.46
N ILE A 1197 5.88 -37.77 -20.85
CA ILE A 1197 5.15 -38.90 -20.23
C ILE A 1197 4.21 -38.40 -19.11
N ILE A 1198 4.49 -37.21 -18.56
CA ILE A 1198 3.66 -36.48 -17.61
C ILE A 1198 2.31 -36.07 -18.21
N ASP A 1199 2.20 -35.80 -19.53
CA ASP A 1199 0.91 -35.43 -20.16
C ASP A 1199 -0.06 -36.64 -20.31
N ILE A 1200 0.31 -37.81 -19.79
CA ILE A 1200 -0.50 -39.04 -19.79
C ILE A 1200 -1.02 -39.36 -18.36
N VAL A 1201 -0.41 -38.77 -17.32
CA VAL A 1201 -0.70 -38.96 -15.88
C VAL A 1201 -1.42 -37.74 -15.32
#